data_AF-A0A7Y9I3C8-F1
#
_entry.id   AF-A0A7Y9I3C8-F1
#
_cell.length_a   1.000
_cell.length_b   1.000
_cell.length_c   1.000
_cell.angle_alpha   90.00
_cell.angle_beta   90.00
_cell.angle_gamma   90.00
#
_symmetry.space_group_name_H-M   'P 1'
#
loop_
_entity.id
_entity.type
_entity.pdbx_description
1 polymer ?
#
loop_
_entity_poly.entity_id
_entity_poly.type
_entity_poly.pdbx_seq_one_letter_code
_entity_poly.pdbx_strand_id
1 'polypeptide(L)'
;MVVIDGHQVRLTNLDKVLYPETGTTKGEVLLYYTEIADRILPQLASRPATRKRWPNGVGTERDPEIVFFTKNLDSGTPDWITRQGITHSDGVNNYPIIDSLASLTQMAQYAALELHVPQWRFDDKGKPGHPDRLVLDLDPGPGVGLAECAEVARQLRDLLAGIGLTAVPVTSGSKGMHLYATLAGDVTSDGASTLARELARALESTNPDLVTSQMKKSLRPGKVFVDWSQNNAAKTTICPYSLRGRPRPMVAAPRTWAELDDPDLDHLDYHQVLARLDQPDPLTELVPPEERKDRLSTYRSMRDAAKTPEPVPSTPPVESGGRSFVIQEHHARRLHWDFRLERDGVLVSWALPKGVPTNPDTNHLAVQTEDHPLEYGSFEGSIPAGEYGGGEVTIWDSGSYVEHKWRDGKEVIATLTGRDGGGLDSPRTYALIHTGGGDRPDNQWLIHLMKPESAAKLQDQPPEATGPLPEPVTPMTAGLAAVGDFGNADDWAFEMKWDGVRVIACLGGGQVKLYSRRGLEVTATYPEIAEACAKLDTDQTILDGEIVALDADGRPSFSRLQHRINVSKPADVARLRSSVPVQLVAFDLIMVDDRSLLRTPYTERREQLTELLTGADPRIQVPPAFDGDLETALEVSEAMGLEGVVAKRRTSTYLKGRRASTWLKIKHRRHQEVIVVGWREGQGRRGGSIGALVLAVPDGGGLRYVGAAGSGLGDADLDLAMELLTPLELAKTPLPAVPAEEPRSVHWVEPVLVGEVEYAGWTEPGLLWHPVWRGWRPDKTPDDVVVEGKT
;
A
#
# COMPACT_ATOMS: atom_id res chain seq x y z
N MET A 1 16.63 -13.35 -6.51
CA MET A 1 15.85 -12.21 -5.97
C MET A 1 16.66 -10.97 -6.25
N VAL A 2 16.03 -9.90 -6.73
CA VAL A 2 16.66 -8.58 -6.87
C VAL A 2 15.85 -7.56 -6.06
N VAL A 3 16.51 -6.52 -5.55
CA VAL A 3 15.85 -5.41 -4.86
C VAL A 3 15.78 -4.24 -5.85
N ILE A 4 14.57 -3.75 -6.11
CA ILE A 4 14.27 -2.65 -7.04
C ILE A 4 13.27 -1.74 -6.32
N ASP A 5 13.55 -0.44 -6.25
CA ASP A 5 12.77 0.56 -5.50
C ASP A 5 12.42 0.13 -4.06
N GLY A 6 13.38 -0.49 -3.38
CA GLY A 6 13.14 -1.02 -2.04
C GLY A 6 12.22 -2.25 -1.98
N HIS A 7 11.69 -2.75 -3.10
CA HIS A 7 10.87 -3.96 -3.20
C HIS A 7 11.66 -5.18 -3.68
N GLN A 8 11.29 -6.35 -3.18
CA GLN A 8 11.92 -7.61 -3.54
C GLN A 8 11.19 -8.25 -4.73
N VAL A 9 11.84 -8.29 -5.89
CA VAL A 9 11.30 -8.88 -7.13
C VAL A 9 11.97 -10.23 -7.40
N ARG A 10 11.17 -11.29 -7.54
CA ARG A 10 11.66 -12.64 -7.86
C ARG A 10 11.76 -12.84 -9.36
N LEU A 11 12.95 -12.60 -9.92
CA LEU A 11 13.23 -12.96 -11.29
C LEU A 11 13.44 -14.48 -11.43
N THR A 12 12.79 -15.09 -12.43
CA THR A 12 12.90 -16.54 -12.69
C THR A 12 12.89 -16.81 -14.19
N ASN A 13 13.53 -17.91 -14.58
CA ASN A 13 13.58 -18.40 -15.96
C ASN A 13 14.16 -17.35 -16.92
N LEU A 14 15.28 -16.73 -16.55
CA LEU A 14 15.88 -15.65 -17.32
C LEU A 14 16.27 -16.10 -18.74
N ASP A 15 16.80 -17.31 -18.87
CA ASP A 15 17.19 -17.89 -20.16
C ASP A 15 16.00 -18.41 -20.99
N LYS A 16 14.76 -18.27 -20.49
CA LYS A 16 13.58 -18.72 -21.23
C LYS A 16 13.38 -17.84 -22.46
N VAL A 17 13.43 -18.43 -23.64
CA VAL A 17 13.13 -17.75 -24.90
C VAL A 17 11.65 -17.37 -24.94
N LEU A 18 11.37 -16.07 -25.08
CA LEU A 18 10.03 -15.54 -25.25
C LEU A 18 9.73 -15.17 -26.72
N TYR A 19 10.75 -14.92 -27.53
CA TYR A 19 10.64 -14.71 -28.98
C TYR A 19 11.52 -15.72 -29.73
N PRO A 20 10.96 -16.86 -30.18
CA PRO A 20 11.72 -17.92 -30.82
C PRO A 20 12.47 -17.49 -32.09
N GLU A 21 11.92 -16.59 -32.90
CA GLU A 21 12.55 -16.19 -34.18
C GLU A 21 13.83 -15.37 -34.00
N THR A 22 13.93 -14.61 -32.91
CA THR A 22 15.11 -13.79 -32.58
C THR A 22 15.95 -14.39 -31.47
N GLY A 23 15.48 -15.44 -30.80
CA GLY A 23 16.10 -15.99 -29.61
C GLY A 23 15.95 -15.13 -28.36
N THR A 24 15.14 -14.05 -28.40
CA THR A 24 15.05 -13.09 -27.31
C THR A 24 14.47 -13.74 -26.06
N THR A 25 15.22 -13.63 -24.98
CA THR A 25 14.97 -14.27 -23.69
C THR A 25 14.15 -13.38 -22.76
N LYS A 26 13.61 -13.99 -21.70
CA LYS A 26 12.93 -13.27 -20.63
C LYS A 26 13.87 -12.31 -19.89
N GLY A 27 15.14 -12.67 -19.73
CA GLY A 27 16.17 -11.79 -19.17
C GLY A 27 16.35 -10.52 -19.99
N GLU A 28 16.36 -10.62 -21.32
CA GLU A 28 16.45 -9.46 -22.21
C GLU A 28 15.18 -8.60 -22.19
N VAL A 29 13.99 -9.23 -22.11
CA VAL A 29 12.73 -8.49 -21.93
C VAL A 29 12.70 -7.72 -20.61
N LEU A 30 13.22 -8.33 -19.53
CA LEU A 30 13.38 -7.67 -18.24
C LEU A 30 14.32 -6.46 -18.36
N LEU A 31 15.49 -6.66 -18.97
CA LEU A 31 16.46 -5.59 -19.18
C LEU A 31 15.88 -4.44 -20.00
N TYR A 32 15.18 -4.73 -21.09
CA TYR A 32 14.51 -3.71 -21.90
C TYR A 32 13.56 -2.85 -21.06
N TYR A 33 12.67 -3.49 -20.29
CA TYR A 33 11.70 -2.77 -19.48
C TYR A 33 12.35 -1.98 -18.34
N THR A 34 13.48 -2.42 -17.80
CA THR A 34 14.21 -1.65 -16.80
C THR A 34 14.92 -0.43 -17.40
N GLU A 35 15.53 -0.56 -18.58
CA GLU A 35 16.25 0.53 -19.25
C GLU A 35 15.30 1.60 -19.82
N ILE A 36 14.09 1.21 -20.23
CA ILE A 36 13.10 2.14 -20.78
C ILE A 36 12.19 2.76 -19.70
N ALA A 37 12.42 2.46 -18.42
CA ALA A 37 11.54 2.83 -17.31
C ALA A 37 11.23 4.33 -17.26
N ASP A 38 12.25 5.18 -17.38
CA ASP A 38 12.11 6.65 -17.33
C ASP A 38 11.24 7.20 -18.47
N ARG A 39 11.12 6.47 -19.58
CA ARG A 39 10.29 6.85 -20.74
C ARG A 39 8.88 6.26 -20.67
N ILE A 40 8.73 5.03 -20.20
CA ILE A 40 7.44 4.33 -20.18
C ILE A 40 6.60 4.63 -18.93
N LEU A 41 7.21 4.81 -17.76
CA LEU A 41 6.48 5.06 -16.51
C LEU A 41 5.58 6.30 -16.57
N PRO A 42 6.02 7.45 -17.12
CA PRO A 42 5.12 8.60 -17.31
C PRO A 42 3.88 8.28 -18.16
N GLN A 43 3.97 7.31 -19.07
CA GLN A 43 2.87 6.91 -19.94
C GLN A 43 1.90 5.93 -19.27
N LEU A 44 2.34 5.27 -18.21
CA LEU A 44 1.58 4.32 -17.39
C LEU A 44 0.99 4.94 -16.11
N ALA A 45 1.57 6.05 -15.65
CA ALA A 45 1.25 6.70 -14.39
C ALA A 45 -0.25 6.91 -14.17
N SER A 46 -0.75 6.42 -13.03
CA SER A 46 -2.15 6.49 -12.62
C SER A 46 -3.17 5.92 -13.63
N ARG A 47 -2.75 5.06 -14.56
CA ARG A 47 -3.66 4.39 -15.51
C ARG A 47 -3.85 2.91 -15.13
N PRO A 48 -5.07 2.36 -15.27
CA PRO A 48 -5.29 0.93 -15.09
C PRO A 48 -4.61 0.13 -16.21
N ALA A 49 -3.55 -0.61 -15.89
CA ALA A 49 -2.81 -1.38 -16.88
C ALA A 49 -3.44 -2.76 -17.13
N THR A 50 -3.91 -2.97 -18.35
CA THR A 50 -4.29 -4.29 -18.86
C THR A 50 -3.05 -4.99 -19.43
N ARG A 51 -2.83 -6.24 -19.06
CA ARG A 51 -1.63 -6.99 -19.48
C ARG A 51 -2.01 -8.06 -20.49
N LYS A 52 -1.22 -8.20 -21.56
CA LYS A 52 -1.18 -9.44 -22.33
C LYS A 52 0.09 -10.19 -22.03
N ARG A 53 -0.07 -11.43 -21.59
CA ARG A 53 1.01 -12.27 -21.10
C ARG A 53 1.25 -13.45 -22.00
N TRP A 54 2.52 -13.74 -22.25
CA TRP A 54 3.00 -14.94 -22.94
C TRP A 54 3.97 -15.69 -22.04
N PRO A 55 3.48 -16.41 -21.01
CA PRO A 55 4.35 -17.13 -20.08
C PRO A 55 5.30 -18.12 -20.76
N ASN A 56 4.93 -18.64 -21.94
CA ASN A 56 5.70 -19.58 -22.75
C ASN A 56 6.34 -18.96 -24.01
N GLY A 57 6.30 -17.63 -24.15
CA GLY A 57 6.73 -16.95 -25.36
C GLY A 57 5.62 -16.84 -26.40
N VAL A 58 5.90 -16.13 -27.49
CA VAL A 58 4.93 -15.78 -28.55
C VAL A 58 4.72 -16.90 -29.57
N GLY A 59 5.56 -17.93 -29.57
CA GLY A 59 5.59 -18.96 -30.61
C GLY A 59 6.20 -18.45 -31.92
N THR A 60 5.88 -19.10 -33.03
CA THR A 60 6.27 -18.65 -34.39
C THR A 60 5.03 -18.25 -35.19
N GLU A 61 5.20 -17.62 -36.34
CA GLU A 61 4.05 -17.30 -37.20
C GLU A 61 3.24 -18.54 -37.63
N ARG A 62 3.90 -19.71 -37.72
CA ARG A 62 3.25 -20.98 -38.09
C ARG A 62 2.64 -21.74 -36.90
N ASP A 63 3.12 -21.46 -35.69
CA ASP A 63 2.71 -22.14 -34.46
C ASP A 63 2.69 -21.12 -33.30
N PRO A 64 1.64 -20.28 -33.21
CA PRO A 64 1.56 -19.23 -32.19
C PRO A 64 1.14 -19.82 -30.84
N GLU A 65 1.76 -19.33 -29.77
CA GLU A 65 1.47 -19.74 -28.39
C GLU A 65 0.26 -18.99 -27.80
N ILE A 66 -0.28 -19.55 -26.71
CA ILE A 66 -1.48 -18.98 -26.04
C ILE A 66 -1.16 -17.66 -25.35
N VAL A 67 -1.92 -16.63 -25.70
CA VAL A 67 -1.91 -15.32 -25.03
C VAL A 67 -2.93 -15.28 -23.89
N PHE A 68 -2.53 -14.76 -22.74
CA PHE A 68 -3.41 -14.50 -21.61
C PHE A 68 -3.69 -13.00 -21.49
N PHE A 69 -4.92 -12.60 -21.73
CA PHE A 69 -5.38 -11.23 -21.54
C PHE A 69 -5.90 -11.06 -20.12
N THR A 70 -5.19 -10.29 -19.27
CA THR A 70 -5.55 -10.13 -17.86
C THR A 70 -5.79 -8.66 -17.51
N LYS A 71 -7.00 -8.41 -16.99
CA LYS A 71 -7.43 -7.11 -16.45
C LYS A 71 -7.30 -7.11 -14.93
N ASN A 72 -7.92 -8.07 -14.27
CA ASN A 72 -7.78 -8.26 -12.83
C ASN A 72 -6.37 -8.74 -12.46
N LEU A 73 -5.87 -8.33 -11.31
CA LEU A 73 -4.65 -8.86 -10.70
C LEU A 73 -4.90 -10.27 -10.16
N ASP A 74 -3.93 -11.17 -10.36
CA ASP A 74 -3.98 -12.52 -9.82
C ASP A 74 -3.74 -12.47 -8.29
N SER A 75 -4.31 -13.41 -7.53
CA SER A 75 -4.17 -13.46 -6.06
C SER A 75 -2.72 -13.59 -5.56
N GLY A 76 -1.80 -14.05 -6.41
CA GLY A 76 -0.36 -14.12 -6.14
C GLY A 76 0.44 -12.86 -6.51
N THR A 77 -0.23 -11.77 -6.92
CA THR A 77 0.44 -10.49 -7.23
C THR A 77 0.94 -9.83 -5.94
N PRO A 78 2.22 -9.43 -5.84
CA PRO A 78 2.76 -8.76 -4.67
C PRO A 78 1.91 -7.59 -4.19
N ASP A 79 1.73 -7.49 -2.87
CA ASP A 79 0.87 -6.50 -2.24
C ASP A 79 1.37 -5.06 -2.39
N TRP A 80 2.68 -4.90 -2.65
CA TRP A 80 3.29 -3.61 -2.94
C TRP A 80 2.99 -3.10 -4.36
N ILE A 81 2.44 -3.92 -5.26
CA ILE A 81 1.92 -3.39 -6.53
C ILE A 81 0.63 -2.64 -6.22
N THR A 82 0.68 -1.31 -6.43
CA THR A 82 -0.46 -0.41 -6.38
C THR A 82 -1.60 -0.97 -7.24
N ARG A 83 -2.82 -0.97 -6.68
CA ARG A 83 -3.99 -1.55 -7.34
C ARG A 83 -5.22 -0.69 -7.16
N GLN A 84 -6.01 -0.57 -8.21
CA GLN A 84 -7.23 0.22 -8.22
C GLN A 84 -8.40 -0.60 -8.78
N GLY A 85 -9.52 -0.57 -8.06
CA GLY A 85 -10.74 -1.29 -8.43
C GLY A 85 -11.56 -0.53 -9.47
N ILE A 86 -11.98 -1.21 -10.53
CA ILE A 86 -13.00 -0.72 -11.48
C ILE A 86 -14.19 -1.68 -11.44
N THR A 87 -15.37 -1.13 -11.18
CA THR A 87 -16.63 -1.89 -11.24
C THR A 87 -17.03 -2.09 -12.69
N HIS A 88 -17.12 -3.36 -13.09
CA HIS A 88 -17.68 -3.81 -14.35
C HIS A 88 -19.01 -4.53 -14.10
N SER A 89 -19.71 -4.90 -15.18
CA SER A 89 -21.01 -5.57 -15.09
C SER A 89 -20.99 -6.94 -14.38
N ASP A 90 -19.82 -7.58 -14.33
CA ASP A 90 -19.55 -8.90 -13.79
C ASP A 90 -18.84 -8.89 -12.42
N GLY A 91 -18.54 -7.70 -11.88
CA GLY A 91 -17.88 -7.53 -10.59
C GLY A 91 -16.80 -6.45 -10.60
N VAL A 92 -16.00 -6.40 -9.54
CA VAL A 92 -14.88 -5.45 -9.42
C VAL A 92 -13.59 -6.11 -9.91
N ASN A 93 -12.94 -5.51 -10.91
CA ASN A 93 -11.60 -5.89 -11.33
C ASN A 93 -10.58 -4.94 -10.70
N ASN A 94 -9.57 -5.50 -10.03
CA ASN A 94 -8.43 -4.74 -9.51
C ASN A 94 -7.35 -4.69 -10.57
N TYR A 95 -7.10 -3.50 -11.14
CA TYR A 95 -6.04 -3.28 -12.10
C TYR A 95 -4.75 -2.88 -11.37
N PRO A 96 -3.57 -3.29 -11.86
CA PRO A 96 -2.32 -2.70 -11.41
C PRO A 96 -2.20 -1.27 -11.92
N ILE A 97 -1.67 -0.41 -11.04
CA ILE A 97 -1.06 0.85 -11.41
C ILE A 97 0.44 0.59 -11.46
N ILE A 98 1.05 0.88 -12.62
CA ILE A 98 2.49 0.67 -12.84
C ILE A 98 3.14 2.04 -12.72
N ASP A 99 3.66 2.34 -11.54
CA ASP A 99 4.12 3.67 -11.09
C ASP A 99 5.59 3.67 -10.65
N SER A 100 6.29 2.55 -10.81
CA SER A 100 7.63 2.31 -10.28
C SER A 100 8.41 1.34 -11.15
N LEU A 101 9.74 1.41 -11.12
CA LEU A 101 10.62 0.46 -11.78
C LEU A 101 10.38 -0.96 -11.25
N ALA A 102 10.08 -1.10 -9.95
CA ALA A 102 9.72 -2.37 -9.35
C ALA A 102 8.44 -2.98 -9.95
N SER A 103 7.35 -2.20 -10.06
CA SER A 103 6.07 -2.70 -10.59
C SER A 103 6.18 -3.04 -12.07
N LEU A 104 6.92 -2.24 -12.84
CA LEU A 104 7.21 -2.50 -14.25
C LEU A 104 8.04 -3.78 -14.44
N THR A 105 9.09 -3.95 -13.65
CA THR A 105 9.92 -5.17 -13.66
C THR A 105 9.09 -6.39 -13.30
N GLN A 106 8.15 -6.27 -12.36
CA GLN A 106 7.27 -7.36 -11.99
C GLN A 106 6.30 -7.74 -13.11
N MET A 107 5.82 -6.78 -13.91
CA MET A 107 5.04 -7.07 -15.12
C MET A 107 5.88 -7.84 -16.16
N ALA A 108 7.11 -7.42 -16.41
CA ALA A 108 8.03 -8.12 -17.30
C ALA A 108 8.34 -9.55 -16.79
N GLN A 109 8.51 -9.72 -15.47
CA GLN A 109 8.67 -11.03 -14.83
C GLN A 109 7.43 -11.93 -15.00
N TYR A 110 6.23 -11.37 -15.12
CA TYR A 110 5.00 -12.09 -15.47
C TYR A 110 4.87 -12.41 -16.96
N ALA A 111 5.90 -12.12 -17.75
CA ALA A 111 5.91 -12.18 -19.20
C ALA A 111 4.77 -11.36 -19.82
N ALA A 112 4.41 -10.24 -19.19
CA ALA A 112 3.48 -9.26 -19.75
C ALA A 112 4.21 -8.47 -20.84
N LEU A 113 4.26 -9.05 -22.05
CA LEU A 113 4.95 -8.44 -23.18
C LEU A 113 4.23 -7.16 -23.63
N GLU A 114 2.90 -7.13 -23.61
CA GLU A 114 2.13 -5.94 -23.94
C GLU A 114 1.42 -5.33 -22.72
N LEU A 115 1.58 -4.02 -22.54
CA LEU A 115 0.88 -3.19 -21.56
C LEU A 115 -0.10 -2.27 -22.29
N HIS A 116 -1.37 -2.34 -21.92
CA HIS A 116 -2.45 -1.58 -22.55
C HIS A 116 -3.13 -0.68 -21.52
N VAL A 117 -3.29 0.61 -21.84
CA VAL A 117 -3.87 1.62 -20.94
C VAL A 117 -4.97 2.42 -21.63
N PRO A 118 -5.96 2.96 -20.89
CA PRO A 118 -6.91 3.92 -21.44
C PRO A 118 -6.28 5.31 -21.61
N GLN A 119 -7.04 6.24 -22.17
CA GLN A 119 -6.59 7.64 -22.35
C GLN A 119 -6.89 8.54 -21.14
N TRP A 120 -7.50 8.01 -20.08
CA TRP A 120 -7.77 8.68 -18.81
C TRP A 120 -6.86 8.16 -17.70
N ARG A 121 -6.77 8.91 -16.59
CA ARG A 121 -6.05 8.56 -15.35
C ARG A 121 -7.02 8.50 -14.17
N PHE A 122 -6.67 7.76 -13.12
CA PHE A 122 -7.37 7.86 -11.84
C PHE A 122 -7.09 9.23 -11.21
N ASP A 123 -8.12 9.81 -10.58
CA ASP A 123 -7.98 10.98 -9.71
C ASP A 123 -7.46 10.60 -8.31
N ASP A 124 -7.17 11.59 -7.47
CA ASP A 124 -6.67 11.40 -6.10
C ASP A 124 -7.61 10.58 -5.19
N LYS A 125 -8.87 10.42 -5.60
CA LYS A 125 -9.90 9.63 -4.91
C LYS A 125 -10.02 8.22 -5.50
N GLY A 126 -9.16 7.86 -6.44
CA GLY A 126 -9.14 6.57 -7.09
C GLY A 126 -10.30 6.34 -8.07
N LYS A 127 -10.93 7.40 -8.59
CA LYS A 127 -12.01 7.32 -9.58
C LYS A 127 -11.50 7.63 -10.99
N PRO A 128 -12.08 7.05 -12.06
CA PRO A 128 -11.74 7.41 -13.42
C PRO A 128 -11.95 8.91 -13.69
N GLY A 129 -10.88 9.62 -14.02
CA GLY A 129 -10.91 11.02 -14.39
C GLY A 129 -11.25 11.25 -15.87
N HIS A 130 -11.09 12.49 -16.31
CA HIS A 130 -11.16 12.86 -17.71
C HIS A 130 -9.88 12.42 -18.46
N PRO A 131 -9.96 12.13 -19.77
CA PRO A 131 -8.79 11.89 -20.60
C PRO A 131 -7.86 13.10 -20.63
N ASP A 132 -6.57 12.84 -20.41
CA ASP A 132 -5.46 13.78 -20.55
C ASP A 132 -4.82 13.72 -21.94
N ARG A 133 -5.26 12.77 -22.77
CA ARG A 133 -4.85 12.65 -24.17
C ARG A 133 -5.94 12.06 -25.05
N LEU A 134 -5.83 12.34 -26.34
CA LEU A 134 -6.54 11.72 -27.44
C LEU A 134 -5.63 10.68 -28.11
N VAL A 135 -6.20 9.63 -28.68
CA VAL A 135 -5.50 8.71 -29.59
C VAL A 135 -6.29 8.46 -30.87
N LEU A 136 -5.61 8.48 -32.01
CA LEU A 136 -6.14 8.03 -33.31
C LEU A 136 -5.31 6.84 -33.78
N ASP A 137 -5.93 5.67 -33.89
CA ASP A 137 -5.24 4.46 -34.32
C ASP A 137 -5.39 4.28 -35.84
N LEU A 138 -4.27 4.28 -36.54
CA LEU A 138 -4.16 4.27 -38.00
C LEU A 138 -3.83 2.86 -38.48
N ASP A 139 -4.86 2.11 -38.82
CA ASP A 139 -4.82 0.70 -39.17
C ASP A 139 -4.79 0.53 -40.70
N PRO A 140 -3.69 0.02 -41.30
CA PRO A 140 -3.63 -0.18 -42.74
C PRO A 140 -4.52 -1.37 -43.15
N GLY A 141 -5.41 -1.14 -44.11
CA GLY A 141 -6.18 -2.20 -44.76
C GLY A 141 -5.35 -3.00 -45.77
N PRO A 142 -5.91 -4.07 -46.36
CA PRO A 142 -5.21 -4.85 -47.36
C PRO A 142 -4.77 -3.99 -48.55
N GLY A 143 -3.48 -4.03 -48.89
CA GLY A 143 -2.90 -3.28 -50.02
C GLY A 143 -2.31 -1.92 -49.67
N VAL A 144 -2.39 -1.49 -48.41
CA VAL A 144 -1.66 -0.33 -47.87
C VAL A 144 -0.82 -0.75 -46.66
N GLY A 145 0.16 0.06 -46.30
CA GLY A 145 1.12 -0.21 -45.23
C GLY A 145 1.44 1.01 -44.38
N LEU A 146 2.62 0.98 -43.75
CA LEU A 146 3.03 1.98 -42.77
C LEU A 146 3.27 3.36 -43.40
N ALA A 147 3.71 3.41 -44.66
CA ALA A 147 3.93 4.65 -45.39
C ALA A 147 2.62 5.44 -45.59
N GLU A 148 1.54 4.76 -45.99
CA GLU A 148 0.21 5.37 -46.11
C GLU A 148 -0.31 5.81 -44.74
N CYS A 149 -0.06 5.04 -43.68
CA CYS A 149 -0.39 5.47 -42.32
C CYS A 149 0.35 6.75 -41.92
N ALA A 150 1.63 6.90 -42.30
CA ALA A 150 2.40 8.12 -42.03
C ALA A 150 1.86 9.33 -42.83
N GLU A 151 1.40 9.11 -44.07
CA GLU A 151 0.73 10.16 -44.85
C GLU A 151 -0.54 10.64 -44.17
N VAL A 152 -1.38 9.69 -43.73
CA VAL A 152 -2.62 9.99 -43.00
C VAL A 152 -2.32 10.67 -41.65
N ALA A 153 -1.25 10.26 -40.95
CA ALA A 153 -0.83 10.88 -39.70
C ALA A 153 -0.43 12.35 -39.87
N ARG A 154 0.28 12.71 -40.94
CA ARG A 154 0.63 14.11 -41.25
C ARG A 154 -0.60 14.97 -41.47
N GLN A 155 -1.59 14.46 -42.20
CA GLN A 155 -2.83 15.20 -42.44
C GLN A 155 -3.62 15.39 -41.14
N LEU A 156 -3.67 14.37 -40.28
CA LEU A 156 -4.28 14.47 -38.96
C LEU A 156 -3.54 15.44 -38.04
N ARG A 157 -2.21 15.48 -38.08
CA ARG A 157 -1.40 16.47 -37.35
C ARG A 157 -1.84 17.88 -37.70
N ASP A 158 -1.99 18.17 -38.98
CA ASP A 158 -2.34 19.51 -39.43
C ASP A 158 -3.77 19.89 -38.99
N LEU A 159 -4.71 18.94 -39.01
CA LEU A 159 -6.05 19.12 -38.45
C LEU A 159 -6.04 19.36 -36.93
N LEU A 160 -5.26 18.58 -36.18
CA LEU A 160 -5.10 18.70 -34.73
C LEU A 160 -4.44 20.04 -34.35
N ALA A 161 -3.39 20.43 -35.07
CA ALA A 161 -2.73 21.73 -34.88
C ALA A 161 -3.69 22.90 -35.14
N GLY A 162 -4.58 22.77 -36.15
CA GLY A 162 -5.62 23.76 -36.45
C GLY A 162 -6.61 24.00 -35.31
N ILE A 163 -6.77 23.04 -34.39
CA ILE A 163 -7.59 23.17 -33.17
C ILE A 163 -6.75 23.32 -31.90
N GLY A 164 -5.45 23.63 -32.04
CA GLY A 164 -4.55 23.92 -30.93
C GLY A 164 -4.00 22.69 -30.20
N LEU A 165 -4.13 21.49 -30.78
CA LEU A 165 -3.63 20.26 -30.18
C LEU A 165 -2.28 19.86 -30.79
N THR A 166 -1.30 19.62 -29.92
CA THR A 166 0.01 19.07 -30.32
C THR A 166 -0.08 17.56 -30.42
N ALA A 167 0.46 16.99 -31.50
CA ALA A 167 0.36 15.56 -31.78
C ALA A 167 1.73 14.90 -31.96
N VAL A 168 1.87 13.68 -31.45
CA VAL A 168 3.09 12.87 -31.52
C VAL A 168 2.76 11.49 -32.12
N PRO A 169 3.46 11.08 -33.19
CA PRO A 169 3.25 9.79 -33.83
C PRO A 169 4.01 8.67 -33.09
N VAL A 170 3.38 7.51 -32.99
CA VAL A 170 3.93 6.30 -32.35
C VAL A 170 3.69 5.13 -33.28
N THR A 171 4.74 4.60 -33.92
CA THR A 171 4.60 3.36 -34.70
C THR A 171 4.10 2.24 -33.79
N SER A 172 3.08 1.49 -34.22
CA SER A 172 2.43 0.53 -33.31
C SER A 172 3.33 -0.64 -32.92
N GLY A 173 4.33 -0.97 -33.76
CA GLY A 173 5.10 -2.21 -33.68
C GLY A 173 4.34 -3.43 -34.21
N SER A 174 3.20 -3.21 -34.89
CA SER A 174 2.45 -4.29 -35.58
C SER A 174 2.31 -4.08 -37.09
N LYS A 175 1.47 -3.14 -37.51
CA LYS A 175 1.19 -2.86 -38.93
C LYS A 175 0.99 -1.37 -39.16
N GLY A 176 0.23 -0.73 -38.26
CA GLY A 176 -0.10 0.68 -38.32
C GLY A 176 0.66 1.56 -37.34
N MET A 177 0.10 2.70 -36.99
CA MET A 177 0.62 3.62 -35.98
C MET A 177 -0.49 4.30 -35.21
N HIS A 178 -0.17 4.80 -34.01
CA HIS A 178 -1.05 5.64 -33.22
C HIS A 178 -0.59 7.09 -33.34
N LEU A 179 -1.54 8.01 -33.33
CA LEU A 179 -1.29 9.43 -33.18
C LEU A 179 -1.89 9.90 -31.86
N TYR A 180 -1.05 10.31 -30.93
CA TYR A 180 -1.47 10.84 -29.63
C TYR A 180 -1.50 12.36 -29.67
N ALA A 181 -2.47 12.98 -28.98
CA ALA A 181 -2.52 14.42 -28.80
C ALA A 181 -2.94 14.79 -27.38
N THR A 182 -2.41 15.87 -26.82
CA THR A 182 -2.70 16.30 -25.44
C THR A 182 -4.13 16.82 -25.31
N LEU A 183 -4.79 16.53 -24.20
CA LEU A 183 -6.05 17.18 -23.78
C LEU A 183 -5.84 17.87 -22.43
N ALA A 184 -6.54 18.97 -22.19
CA ALA A 184 -6.42 19.73 -20.95
C ALA A 184 -7.14 19.08 -19.74
N GLY A 185 -7.71 17.88 -19.90
CA GLY A 185 -8.49 17.21 -18.86
C GLY A 185 -9.90 17.79 -18.66
N ASP A 186 -10.34 18.69 -19.53
CA ASP A 186 -11.65 19.35 -19.49
C ASP A 186 -12.74 18.62 -20.31
N VAL A 187 -12.35 17.66 -21.14
CA VAL A 187 -13.25 16.87 -21.99
C VAL A 187 -13.49 15.48 -21.40
N THR A 188 -14.73 15.02 -21.39
CA THR A 188 -15.07 13.64 -20.97
C THR A 188 -14.60 12.60 -22.00
N SER A 189 -14.51 11.32 -21.62
CA SER A 189 -14.15 10.25 -22.59
C SER A 189 -15.11 10.17 -23.80
N ASP A 190 -16.41 10.41 -23.59
CA ASP A 190 -17.40 10.46 -24.68
C ASP A 190 -17.19 11.68 -25.58
N GLY A 191 -16.81 12.82 -25.00
CA GLY A 191 -16.42 14.02 -25.74
C GLY A 191 -15.17 13.78 -26.59
N ALA A 192 -14.12 13.17 -26.01
CA ALA A 192 -12.89 12.83 -26.72
C ALA A 192 -13.15 11.84 -27.87
N SER A 193 -13.97 10.82 -27.64
CA SER A 193 -14.41 9.87 -28.68
C SER A 193 -15.19 10.55 -29.81
N THR A 194 -16.05 11.52 -29.46
CA THR A 194 -16.77 12.32 -30.45
C THR A 194 -15.82 13.18 -31.26
N LEU A 195 -14.87 13.87 -30.63
CA LEU A 195 -13.85 14.68 -31.29
C LEU A 195 -13.02 13.84 -32.28
N ALA A 196 -12.49 12.70 -31.84
CA ALA A 196 -11.74 11.78 -32.70
C ALA A 196 -12.55 11.29 -33.89
N ARG A 197 -13.85 11.00 -33.68
CA ARG A 197 -14.74 10.57 -34.76
C ARG A 197 -14.93 11.66 -35.81
N GLU A 198 -15.14 12.90 -35.39
CA GLU A 198 -15.31 14.01 -36.32
C GLU A 198 -14.02 14.34 -37.07
N LEU A 199 -12.85 14.24 -36.43
CA LEU A 199 -11.54 14.34 -37.09
C LEU A 199 -11.37 13.24 -38.16
N ALA A 200 -11.68 11.98 -37.83
CA ALA A 200 -11.59 10.86 -38.75
C ALA A 200 -12.55 11.02 -39.96
N ARG A 201 -13.76 11.52 -39.72
CA ARG A 201 -14.75 11.81 -40.77
C ARG A 201 -14.36 12.97 -41.66
N ALA A 202 -13.84 14.04 -41.07
CA ALA A 202 -13.34 15.19 -41.82
C ALA A 202 -12.24 14.73 -42.79
N LEU A 203 -11.32 13.89 -42.31
CA LEU A 203 -10.24 13.34 -43.13
C LEU A 203 -10.72 12.36 -44.21
N GLU A 204 -11.66 11.47 -43.88
CA GLU A 204 -12.30 10.59 -44.88
C GLU A 204 -13.02 11.40 -45.96
N SER A 205 -13.61 12.55 -45.61
CA SER A 205 -14.30 13.39 -46.61
C SER A 205 -13.35 14.08 -47.59
N THR A 206 -12.13 14.42 -47.16
CA THR A 206 -11.13 15.06 -48.02
C THR A 206 -10.32 14.04 -48.82
N ASN A 207 -10.06 12.87 -48.25
CA ASN A 207 -9.25 11.81 -48.88
C ASN A 207 -9.97 10.44 -48.84
N PRO A 208 -11.14 10.31 -49.49
CA PRO A 208 -11.97 9.10 -49.41
C PRO A 208 -11.31 7.88 -50.05
N ASP A 209 -10.35 8.05 -50.95
CA ASP A 209 -9.65 6.95 -51.61
C ASP A 209 -8.53 6.36 -50.75
N LEU A 210 -8.03 7.12 -49.76
CA LEU A 210 -6.94 6.71 -48.86
C LEU A 210 -7.44 6.38 -47.45
N VAL A 211 -8.55 6.98 -47.00
CA VAL A 211 -9.00 6.93 -45.60
C VAL A 211 -10.41 6.35 -45.49
N THR A 212 -10.66 5.60 -44.41
CA THR A 212 -12.00 5.21 -43.97
C THR A 212 -12.14 5.40 -42.47
N SER A 213 -13.22 6.01 -41.98
CA SER A 213 -13.57 6.08 -40.55
C SER A 213 -14.62 5.04 -40.15
N GLN A 214 -15.11 4.27 -41.13
CA GLN A 214 -16.16 3.27 -40.94
C GLN A 214 -15.60 1.94 -40.45
N MET A 215 -16.28 1.35 -39.46
CA MET A 215 -15.89 0.07 -38.84
C MET A 215 -15.93 -1.14 -39.79
N LYS A 216 -16.72 -1.07 -40.88
CA LYS A 216 -16.95 -2.18 -41.81
C LYS A 216 -15.65 -2.61 -42.51
N LYS A 217 -15.19 -3.85 -42.25
CA LYS A 217 -13.98 -4.42 -42.86
C LYS A 217 -13.99 -4.43 -44.39
N SER A 218 -15.17 -4.53 -45.01
CA SER A 218 -15.33 -4.51 -46.47
C SER A 218 -14.91 -3.20 -47.14
N LEU A 219 -14.77 -2.11 -46.37
CA LEU A 219 -14.37 -0.79 -46.87
C LEU A 219 -12.86 -0.51 -46.72
N ARG A 220 -12.11 -1.44 -46.12
CA ARG A 220 -10.68 -1.26 -45.81
C ARG A 220 -9.70 -1.57 -46.95
N PRO A 221 -9.99 -2.40 -47.97
CA PRO A 221 -9.02 -2.63 -49.05
C PRO A 221 -8.57 -1.32 -49.70
N GLY A 222 -7.25 -1.12 -49.81
CA GLY A 222 -6.63 0.09 -50.37
C GLY A 222 -6.66 1.33 -49.46
N LYS A 223 -7.13 1.23 -48.21
CA LYS A 223 -7.34 2.38 -47.32
C LYS A 223 -6.76 2.18 -45.93
N VAL A 224 -6.37 3.28 -45.30
CA VAL A 224 -6.07 3.37 -43.87
C VAL A 224 -7.38 3.57 -43.11
N PHE A 225 -7.66 2.66 -42.19
CA PHE A 225 -8.76 2.79 -41.24
C PHE A 225 -8.33 3.65 -40.06
N VAL A 226 -9.01 4.77 -39.83
CA VAL A 226 -8.78 5.64 -38.68
C VAL A 226 -9.74 5.20 -37.56
N ASP A 227 -9.25 4.36 -36.66
CA ASP A 227 -10.01 3.90 -35.50
C ASP A 227 -10.04 4.97 -34.41
N TRP A 228 -11.10 5.78 -34.44
CA TRP A 228 -11.41 6.77 -33.43
C TRP A 228 -11.97 6.16 -32.12
N SER A 229 -12.38 4.89 -32.13
CA SER A 229 -13.11 4.29 -31.01
C SER A 229 -12.23 3.96 -29.80
N GLN A 230 -10.91 3.99 -29.97
CA GLN A 230 -9.91 3.80 -28.92
C GLN A 230 -10.00 4.84 -27.78
N ASN A 231 -10.69 5.97 -28.00
CA ASN A 231 -10.94 7.00 -26.99
C ASN A 231 -12.12 6.69 -26.06
N ASN A 232 -12.87 5.62 -26.29
CA ASN A 232 -13.93 5.20 -25.38
C ASN A 232 -13.32 4.75 -24.03
N ALA A 233 -13.93 5.16 -22.90
CA ALA A 233 -13.42 4.89 -21.56
C ALA A 233 -13.18 3.39 -21.25
N ALA A 234 -13.91 2.48 -21.90
CA ALA A 234 -13.80 1.04 -21.70
C ALA A 234 -12.74 0.37 -22.60
N LYS A 235 -12.14 1.11 -23.54
CA LYS A 235 -11.08 0.63 -24.44
C LYS A 235 -9.71 0.91 -23.84
N THR A 236 -8.75 0.08 -24.23
CA THR A 236 -7.34 0.25 -23.90
C THR A 236 -6.52 0.12 -25.18
N THR A 237 -5.47 0.91 -25.25
CA THR A 237 -4.53 0.96 -26.38
C THR A 237 -3.15 0.57 -25.88
N ILE A 238 -2.33 -0.03 -26.75
CA ILE A 238 -0.94 -0.36 -26.40
C ILE A 238 -0.22 0.90 -25.91
N CYS A 239 0.43 0.79 -24.76
CA CYS A 239 1.17 1.89 -24.17
C CYS A 239 2.42 2.17 -25.04
N PRO A 240 2.76 3.44 -25.32
CA PRO A 240 4.04 3.78 -25.91
C PRO A 240 5.20 3.11 -25.15
N TYR A 241 6.25 2.71 -25.88
CA TYR A 241 7.38 1.91 -25.39
C TYR A 241 7.07 0.46 -24.97
N SER A 242 5.82 -0.01 -24.99
CA SER A 242 5.54 -1.42 -24.73
C SER A 242 5.98 -2.32 -25.88
N LEU A 243 6.54 -3.49 -25.55
CA LEU A 243 6.81 -4.57 -26.52
C LEU A 243 5.51 -5.09 -27.14
N ARG A 244 5.64 -5.77 -28.27
CA ARG A 244 4.53 -6.41 -29.00
C ARG A 244 4.65 -7.92 -28.97
N GLY A 245 3.53 -8.60 -28.77
CA GLY A 245 3.43 -10.07 -28.84
C GLY A 245 3.42 -10.57 -30.28
N ARG A 246 4.48 -10.27 -31.03
CA ARG A 246 4.70 -10.61 -32.44
C ARG A 246 5.89 -11.55 -32.56
N PRO A 247 6.12 -12.20 -33.72
CA PRO A 247 7.24 -13.14 -33.84
C PRO A 247 8.62 -12.52 -33.55
N ARG A 248 8.77 -11.22 -33.82
CA ARG A 248 9.92 -10.39 -33.43
C ARG A 248 9.52 -9.40 -32.32
N PRO A 249 10.44 -9.02 -31.42
CA PRO A 249 10.20 -8.11 -30.28
C PRO A 249 10.12 -6.63 -30.71
N MET A 250 9.11 -6.33 -31.52
CA MET A 250 8.79 -4.96 -31.96
C MET A 250 8.23 -4.14 -30.80
N VAL A 251 8.33 -2.82 -30.90
CA VAL A 251 7.90 -1.87 -29.86
C VAL A 251 6.87 -0.88 -30.42
N ALA A 252 5.93 -0.46 -29.57
CA ALA A 252 5.12 0.74 -29.81
C ALA A 252 6.00 2.01 -29.69
N ALA A 253 6.83 2.29 -30.70
CA ALA A 253 7.92 3.26 -30.59
C ALA A 253 7.50 4.68 -31.01
N PRO A 254 7.65 5.70 -30.13
CA PRO A 254 7.48 7.11 -30.49
C PRO A 254 8.48 7.56 -31.55
N ARG A 255 7.99 8.39 -32.47
CA ARG A 255 8.74 8.89 -33.63
C ARG A 255 8.70 10.39 -33.69
N THR A 256 9.69 10.99 -34.34
CA THR A 256 9.62 12.41 -34.72
C THR A 256 8.88 12.56 -36.04
N TRP A 257 8.37 13.76 -36.31
CA TRP A 257 7.74 14.04 -37.61
C TRP A 257 8.71 13.90 -38.78
N ALA A 258 9.99 14.23 -38.59
CA ALA A 258 11.02 14.08 -39.62
C ALA A 258 11.27 12.59 -39.97
N GLU A 259 11.15 11.68 -39.01
CA GLU A 259 11.26 10.25 -39.26
C GLU A 259 10.08 9.69 -40.06
N LEU A 260 8.90 10.31 -39.96
CA LEU A 260 7.75 9.90 -40.76
C LEU A 260 7.93 10.27 -42.24
N ASP A 261 8.82 11.20 -42.55
CA ASP A 261 9.14 11.62 -43.92
C ASP A 261 10.20 10.73 -44.58
N ASP A 262 10.79 9.80 -43.81
CA ASP A 262 11.74 8.81 -44.33
C ASP A 262 10.99 7.77 -45.19
N PRO A 263 11.37 7.59 -46.48
CA PRO A 263 10.77 6.55 -47.33
C PRO A 263 11.02 5.13 -46.82
N ASP A 264 12.06 4.92 -46.02
CA ASP A 264 12.43 3.63 -45.42
C ASP A 264 11.85 3.47 -44.00
N LEU A 265 10.79 4.22 -43.66
CA LEU A 265 10.08 4.12 -42.38
C LEU A 265 9.64 2.68 -42.09
N ASP A 266 10.22 2.09 -41.04
CA ASP A 266 9.85 0.78 -40.51
C ASP A 266 9.50 0.85 -39.01
N HIS A 267 8.87 -0.21 -38.51
CA HIS A 267 8.73 -0.48 -37.09
C HIS A 267 10.09 -0.71 -36.44
N LEU A 268 10.21 -0.32 -35.17
CA LEU A 268 11.44 -0.49 -34.40
C LEU A 268 11.33 -1.70 -33.48
N ASP A 269 12.40 -2.50 -33.45
CA ASP A 269 12.60 -3.48 -32.39
C ASP A 269 13.18 -2.85 -31.12
N TYR A 270 13.21 -3.61 -30.03
CA TYR A 270 13.65 -3.11 -28.74
C TYR A 270 15.12 -2.67 -28.70
N HIS A 271 16.01 -3.28 -29.49
CA HIS A 271 17.41 -2.84 -29.56
C HIS A 271 17.53 -1.47 -30.19
N GLN A 272 16.79 -1.25 -31.29
CA GLN A 272 16.73 0.04 -31.97
C GLN A 272 16.12 1.13 -31.08
N VAL A 273 15.13 0.79 -30.24
CA VAL A 273 14.56 1.71 -29.25
C VAL A 273 15.57 2.06 -28.16
N LEU A 274 16.29 1.08 -27.60
CA LEU A 274 17.32 1.34 -26.58
C LEU A 274 18.45 2.22 -27.11
N ALA A 275 18.87 2.03 -28.37
CA ALA A 275 19.89 2.86 -29.01
C ALA A 275 19.49 4.36 -29.15
N ARG A 276 18.23 4.70 -28.85
CA ARG A 276 17.70 6.07 -28.95
C ARG A 276 17.51 6.73 -27.58
N LEU A 277 17.88 6.08 -26.48
CA LEU A 277 17.68 6.63 -25.13
C LEU A 277 18.39 7.98 -24.91
N ASP A 278 19.54 8.19 -25.57
CA ASP A 278 20.31 9.44 -25.52
C ASP A 278 19.65 10.59 -26.30
N GLN A 279 18.61 10.32 -27.09
CA GLN A 279 17.89 11.33 -27.86
C GLN A 279 16.74 11.93 -27.02
N PRO A 280 16.29 13.16 -27.32
CA PRO A 280 15.07 13.71 -26.71
C PRO A 280 13.86 12.80 -26.97
N ASP A 281 13.04 12.56 -25.95
CA ASP A 281 11.83 11.74 -26.08
C ASP A 281 10.71 12.55 -26.76
N PRO A 282 10.21 12.09 -27.92
CA PRO A 282 9.12 12.77 -28.62
C PRO A 282 7.85 12.96 -27.77
N LEU A 283 7.56 12.05 -26.84
CA LEU A 283 6.35 12.13 -26.01
C LEU A 283 6.39 13.24 -24.96
N THR A 284 7.56 13.86 -24.70
CA THR A 284 7.64 15.02 -23.78
C THR A 284 6.86 16.22 -24.30
N GLU A 285 6.60 16.28 -25.61
CA GLU A 285 5.71 17.27 -26.24
C GLU A 285 4.24 17.13 -25.81
N LEU A 286 3.84 15.96 -25.29
CA LEU A 286 2.46 15.71 -24.87
C LEU A 286 2.12 16.20 -23.46
N VAL A 287 3.09 16.63 -22.66
CA VAL A 287 2.84 17.12 -21.28
C VAL A 287 2.43 18.60 -21.32
N PRO A 288 1.24 18.99 -20.79
CA PRO A 288 0.83 20.39 -20.71
C PRO A 288 1.89 21.24 -19.98
N PRO A 289 2.17 22.48 -20.43
CA PRO A 289 3.10 23.37 -19.73
C PRO A 289 2.76 23.61 -18.26
N GLU A 290 1.49 23.51 -17.87
CA GLU A 290 1.04 23.72 -16.50
C GLU A 290 1.34 22.54 -15.55
N GLU A 291 1.40 21.30 -16.05
CA GLU A 291 1.79 20.11 -15.27
C GLU A 291 3.31 19.97 -15.11
N ARG A 292 4.10 20.90 -15.67
CA ARG A 292 5.53 21.06 -15.37
C ARG A 292 5.79 21.85 -14.07
N LYS A 293 4.76 22.19 -13.29
CA LYS A 293 4.89 23.03 -12.10
C LYS A 293 5.21 22.22 -10.83
N ASP A 294 6.49 22.12 -10.49
CA ASP A 294 6.94 21.76 -9.12
C ASP A 294 7.00 22.99 -8.19
N ARG A 295 7.35 22.78 -6.90
CA ARG A 295 7.42 23.83 -5.87
C ARG A 295 8.36 25.00 -6.22
N LEU A 296 9.36 24.80 -7.08
CA LEU A 296 10.31 25.83 -7.50
C LEU A 296 9.91 26.53 -8.81
N SER A 297 8.74 26.22 -9.37
CA SER A 297 8.34 26.76 -10.68
C SER A 297 8.11 28.27 -10.64
N THR A 298 7.48 28.77 -9.58
CA THR A 298 7.33 30.22 -9.35
C THR A 298 8.69 30.88 -9.20
N TYR A 299 9.59 30.28 -8.40
CA TYR A 299 10.96 30.78 -8.21
C TYR A 299 11.71 30.90 -9.55
N ARG A 300 11.75 29.82 -10.34
CA ARG A 300 12.40 29.79 -11.66
C ARG A 300 11.79 30.78 -12.65
N SER A 301 10.47 30.99 -12.61
CA SER A 301 9.81 31.94 -13.51
C SER A 301 10.17 33.42 -13.26
N MET A 302 10.65 33.73 -12.06
CA MET A 302 11.01 35.09 -11.64
C MET A 302 12.48 35.43 -11.86
N ARG A 303 13.34 34.45 -12.20
CA ARG A 303 14.78 34.63 -12.35
C ARG A 303 15.24 34.27 -13.76
N ASP A 304 16.23 35.00 -14.23
CA ASP A 304 16.99 34.66 -15.43
C ASP A 304 18.38 34.17 -14.98
N ALA A 305 18.64 32.87 -15.09
CA ALA A 305 19.89 32.24 -14.65
C ALA A 305 21.15 32.79 -15.36
N ALA A 306 20.99 33.51 -16.48
CA ALA A 306 22.10 34.19 -17.15
C ALA A 306 22.41 35.58 -16.56
N LYS A 307 21.53 36.14 -15.72
CA LYS A 307 21.64 37.50 -15.20
C LYS A 307 21.76 37.57 -13.69
N THR A 308 21.17 36.63 -12.95
CA THR A 308 21.27 36.59 -11.49
C THR A 308 22.38 35.65 -11.03
N PRO A 309 23.16 36.00 -9.98
CA PRO A 309 24.09 35.07 -9.34
C PRO A 309 23.38 34.06 -8.41
N GLU A 310 22.07 34.16 -8.24
CA GLU A 310 21.27 33.23 -7.44
C GLU A 310 21.27 31.80 -8.04
N PRO A 311 21.20 30.74 -7.21
CA PRO A 311 21.09 29.36 -7.70
C PRO A 311 19.71 29.10 -8.30
N VAL A 312 19.66 28.74 -9.59
CA VAL A 312 18.42 28.40 -10.32
C VAL A 312 18.50 26.96 -10.86
N PRO A 313 18.22 25.93 -10.03
CA PRO A 313 18.28 24.55 -10.49
C PRO A 313 17.21 24.28 -11.55
N SER A 314 17.55 23.48 -12.55
CA SER A 314 16.61 23.10 -13.63
C SER A 314 15.74 21.90 -13.27
N THR A 315 16.17 21.10 -12.30
CA THR A 315 15.51 19.88 -11.84
C THR A 315 14.48 20.14 -10.73
N PRO A 316 13.43 19.32 -10.62
CA PRO A 316 12.51 19.38 -9.48
C PRO A 316 13.22 19.10 -8.15
N PRO A 317 12.72 19.65 -7.03
CA PRO A 317 13.24 19.37 -5.70
C PRO A 317 13.03 17.90 -5.33
N VAL A 318 14.02 17.30 -4.66
CA VAL A 318 13.93 15.96 -4.06
C VAL A 318 13.54 16.13 -2.59
N GLU A 319 12.53 15.39 -2.12
CA GLU A 319 12.10 15.47 -0.72
C GLU A 319 13.25 15.09 0.23
N SER A 320 13.56 15.99 1.17
CA SER A 320 14.54 15.81 2.24
C SER A 320 13.87 15.88 3.61
N GLY A 321 14.37 15.10 4.56
CA GLY A 321 14.00 15.20 5.98
C GLY A 321 14.82 16.24 6.76
N GLY A 322 15.59 17.08 6.06
CA GLY A 322 16.47 18.07 6.67
C GLY A 322 15.67 19.15 7.40
N ARG A 323 16.28 19.70 8.46
CA ARG A 323 15.68 20.70 9.36
C ARG A 323 16.61 21.89 9.56
N SER A 324 17.15 22.40 8.46
CA SER A 324 17.95 23.62 8.50
C SER A 324 17.07 24.88 8.44
N PHE A 325 17.61 26.00 8.92
CA PHE A 325 17.04 27.31 8.68
C PHE A 325 18.13 28.29 8.24
N VAL A 326 17.70 29.34 7.54
CA VAL A 326 18.53 30.51 7.28
C VAL A 326 17.70 31.78 7.48
N ILE A 327 18.33 32.81 8.01
CA ILE A 327 17.82 34.17 8.07
C ILE A 327 18.82 35.04 7.30
N GLN A 328 18.39 35.59 6.17
CA GLN A 328 19.22 36.47 5.35
C GLN A 328 18.81 37.92 5.54
N GLU A 329 19.78 38.82 5.72
CA GLU A 329 19.58 40.26 5.66
C GLU A 329 19.63 40.70 4.20
N HIS A 330 18.59 41.40 3.75
CA HIS A 330 18.40 41.74 2.34
C HIS A 330 18.22 43.26 2.17
N HIS A 331 19.26 43.91 1.66
CA HIS A 331 19.31 45.34 1.31
C HIS A 331 18.78 45.57 -0.10
N ALA A 332 17.50 45.24 -0.30
CA ALA A 332 16.78 45.58 -1.52
C ALA A 332 16.36 47.07 -1.53
N ARG A 333 15.25 47.42 -2.20
CA ARG A 333 14.64 48.77 -2.11
C ARG A 333 14.37 49.22 -0.67
N ARG A 334 14.13 48.27 0.23
CA ARG A 334 14.05 48.46 1.68
C ARG A 334 14.72 47.27 2.35
N LEU A 335 15.41 47.55 3.46
CA LEU A 335 15.97 46.53 4.32
C LEU A 335 14.86 45.64 4.88
N HIS A 336 15.04 44.32 4.76
CA HIS A 336 14.21 43.30 5.38
C HIS A 336 15.06 42.06 5.64
N TRP A 337 14.52 41.11 6.39
CA TRP A 337 15.16 39.82 6.63
C TRP A 337 14.31 38.70 6.06
N ASP A 338 14.90 37.85 5.23
CA ASP A 338 14.25 36.68 4.68
C ASP A 338 14.44 35.50 5.65
N PHE A 339 13.36 35.11 6.31
CA PHE A 339 13.30 33.99 7.24
C PHE A 339 12.88 32.73 6.49
N ARG A 340 13.69 31.68 6.54
CA ARG A 340 13.49 30.48 5.73
C ARG A 340 13.69 29.20 6.55
N LEU A 341 12.79 28.24 6.38
CA LEU A 341 12.86 26.92 6.99
C LEU A 341 12.92 25.85 5.89
N GLU A 342 13.87 24.93 5.98
CA GLU A 342 13.93 23.76 5.10
C GLU A 342 12.75 22.82 5.38
N ARG A 343 12.00 22.49 4.33
CA ARG A 343 10.86 21.56 4.41
C ARG A 343 10.57 20.95 3.03
N ASP A 344 10.53 19.63 2.99
CA ASP A 344 10.17 18.81 1.82
C ASP A 344 10.97 19.21 0.56
N GLY A 345 12.30 19.32 0.71
CA GLY A 345 13.21 19.58 -0.40
C GLY A 345 13.31 21.04 -0.86
N VAL A 346 12.67 21.99 -0.16
CA VAL A 346 12.75 23.44 -0.46
C VAL A 346 12.87 24.29 0.80
N LEU A 347 13.17 25.57 0.64
CA LEU A 347 13.16 26.59 1.68
C LEU A 347 11.82 27.35 1.65
N VAL A 348 10.95 27.06 2.62
CA VAL A 348 9.69 27.79 2.82
C VAL A 348 10.02 29.14 3.46
N SER A 349 9.57 30.23 2.83
CA SER A 349 10.19 31.54 2.99
C SER A 349 9.21 32.67 3.34
N TRP A 350 9.64 33.55 4.24
CA TRP A 350 8.92 34.76 4.63
C TRP A 350 9.84 35.98 4.69
N ALA A 351 9.44 37.08 4.08
CA ALA A 351 10.09 38.38 4.23
C ALA A 351 9.62 39.08 5.51
N LEU A 352 10.54 39.48 6.38
CA LEU A 352 10.33 40.15 7.66
C LEU A 352 10.86 41.60 7.59
N PRO A 353 10.02 42.63 7.39
CA PRO A 353 10.47 44.02 7.27
C PRO A 353 11.16 44.57 8.53
N LYS A 354 10.95 43.94 9.70
CA LYS A 354 11.52 44.33 10.99
C LYS A 354 12.42 43.24 11.60
N GLY A 355 12.79 42.23 10.82
CA GLY A 355 13.53 41.07 11.31
C GLY A 355 12.71 40.17 12.22
N VAL A 356 13.36 39.17 12.83
CA VAL A 356 12.76 38.35 13.88
C VAL A 356 12.51 39.19 15.15
N PRO A 357 11.39 39.00 15.86
CA PRO A 357 11.12 39.73 17.09
C PRO A 357 12.11 39.33 18.19
N THR A 358 12.62 40.33 18.92
CA THR A 358 13.52 40.13 20.08
C THR A 358 12.80 40.25 21.42
N ASN A 359 11.53 40.70 21.41
CA ASN A 359 10.67 40.82 22.57
C ASN A 359 9.35 40.06 22.32
N PRO A 360 8.91 39.18 23.25
CA PRO A 360 7.66 38.44 23.13
C PRO A 360 6.40 39.31 23.16
N ASP A 361 6.43 40.55 23.63
CA ASP A 361 5.23 41.40 23.68
C ASP A 361 4.93 42.11 22.34
N THR A 362 5.77 41.90 21.32
CA THR A 362 5.64 42.53 20.01
C THR A 362 5.69 41.52 18.87
N ASN A 363 4.67 41.53 18.02
CA ASN A 363 4.65 40.72 16.80
C ASN A 363 5.21 41.51 15.62
N HIS A 364 5.96 40.85 14.75
CA HIS A 364 6.41 41.43 13.49
C HIS A 364 5.58 40.88 12.33
N LEU A 365 5.41 41.70 11.28
CA LEU A 365 4.80 41.25 10.03
C LEU A 365 5.76 40.26 9.34
N ALA A 366 5.21 39.16 8.86
CA ALA A 366 5.88 38.20 8.01
C ALA A 366 5.09 38.07 6.69
N VAL A 367 5.72 38.27 5.55
CA VAL A 367 5.06 38.14 4.25
C VAL A 367 5.58 36.90 3.58
N GLN A 368 4.71 35.91 3.35
CA GLN A 368 5.12 34.67 2.70
C GLN A 368 5.48 34.94 1.24
N THR A 369 6.64 34.43 0.83
CA THR A 369 7.19 34.52 -0.52
C THR A 369 7.18 33.13 -1.17
N GLU A 370 7.60 33.04 -2.44
CA GLU A 370 7.79 31.76 -3.11
C GLU A 370 8.81 30.85 -2.40
N ASP A 371 8.69 29.54 -2.61
CA ASP A 371 9.67 28.57 -2.11
C ASP A 371 11.01 28.73 -2.84
N HIS A 372 12.12 28.57 -2.13
CA HIS A 372 13.46 28.71 -2.69
C HIS A 372 14.19 27.35 -2.73
N PRO A 373 15.14 27.15 -3.65
CA PRO A 373 15.95 25.92 -3.69
C PRO A 373 16.85 25.82 -2.44
N LEU A 374 17.18 24.60 -2.00
CA LEU A 374 18.00 24.40 -0.80
C LEU A 374 19.39 25.03 -0.91
N GLU A 375 19.96 25.04 -2.12
CA GLU A 375 21.25 25.67 -2.42
C GLU A 375 21.23 27.17 -2.10
N TYR A 376 20.06 27.82 -2.21
CA TYR A 376 19.86 29.23 -1.86
C TYR A 376 20.12 29.51 -0.38
N GLY A 377 20.01 28.51 0.49
CA GLY A 377 20.24 28.64 1.93
C GLY A 377 21.66 29.04 2.30
N SER A 378 22.60 28.86 1.37
CA SER A 378 24.01 29.22 1.52
C SER A 378 24.42 30.47 0.71
N PHE A 379 23.48 31.12 0.03
CA PHE A 379 23.77 32.25 -0.86
C PHE A 379 23.99 33.56 -0.08
N GLU A 380 25.09 34.24 -0.41
CA GLU A 380 25.40 35.63 -0.05
C GLU A 380 25.96 36.33 -1.30
N GLY A 381 25.53 37.57 -1.56
CA GLY A 381 26.02 38.34 -2.71
C GLY A 381 25.09 39.46 -3.17
N SER A 382 25.52 40.12 -4.25
CA SER A 382 24.83 41.27 -4.86
C SER A 382 23.94 40.82 -6.02
N ILE A 383 22.62 40.97 -5.89
CA ILE A 383 21.66 40.72 -6.97
C ILE A 383 21.55 42.00 -7.83
N PRO A 384 21.82 41.93 -9.16
CA PRO A 384 21.87 43.11 -10.02
C PRO A 384 20.61 43.99 -9.98
N ALA A 385 20.81 45.31 -10.08
CA ALA A 385 19.71 46.27 -10.12
C ALA A 385 18.82 46.05 -11.34
N GLY A 386 17.51 45.87 -11.11
CA GLY A 386 16.51 45.60 -12.14
C GLY A 386 16.05 44.14 -12.20
N GLU A 387 16.82 43.22 -11.62
CA GLU A 387 16.39 41.82 -11.41
C GLU A 387 15.45 41.70 -10.20
N TYR A 388 14.67 40.62 -10.16
CA TYR A 388 13.76 40.36 -9.05
C TYR A 388 14.56 40.15 -7.76
N GLY A 389 14.25 40.92 -6.71
CA GLY A 389 15.03 40.91 -5.47
C GLY A 389 16.37 41.64 -5.57
N GLY A 390 16.61 42.53 -6.55
CA GLY A 390 17.86 43.29 -6.65
C GLY A 390 18.25 44.02 -5.34
N GLY A 391 19.49 43.80 -4.89
CA GLY A 391 20.00 44.23 -3.59
C GLY A 391 21.19 43.38 -3.09
N GLU A 392 21.78 43.76 -1.96
CA GLU A 392 22.78 42.93 -1.27
C GLU A 392 22.10 41.94 -0.33
N VAL A 393 22.53 40.68 -0.37
CA VAL A 393 22.05 39.59 0.50
C VAL A 393 23.21 39.06 1.33
N THR A 394 23.05 39.04 2.65
CA THR A 394 24.01 38.44 3.60
C THR A 394 23.28 37.51 4.57
N ILE A 395 23.96 36.49 5.10
CA ILE A 395 23.38 35.57 6.08
C ILE A 395 23.53 36.18 7.47
N TRP A 396 22.40 36.60 8.04
CA TRP A 396 22.33 37.09 9.41
C TRP A 396 22.48 35.95 10.43
N ASP A 397 21.81 34.82 10.18
CA ASP A 397 22.00 33.59 10.95
C ASP A 397 21.60 32.35 10.15
N SER A 398 22.11 31.20 10.53
CA SER A 398 21.79 29.90 9.93
C SER A 398 22.04 28.80 10.95
N GLY A 399 21.27 27.72 10.89
CA GLY A 399 21.45 26.59 11.79
C GLY A 399 20.41 25.51 11.59
N SER A 400 20.03 24.83 12.68
CA SER A 400 18.97 23.83 12.67
C SER A 400 17.77 24.31 13.47
N TYR A 401 16.60 23.75 13.18
CA TYR A 401 15.40 24.01 13.95
C TYR A 401 14.73 22.71 14.42
N VAL A 402 14.06 22.79 15.55
CA VAL A 402 13.14 21.77 16.04
C VAL A 402 11.73 22.24 15.74
N GLU A 403 11.00 21.47 14.94
CA GLU A 403 9.58 21.70 14.67
C GLU A 403 8.77 21.31 15.90
N HIS A 404 7.95 22.23 16.43
CA HIS A 404 6.95 21.91 17.46
C HIS A 404 5.56 21.75 16.85
N LYS A 405 5.27 22.53 15.80
CA LYS A 405 3.96 22.53 15.16
C LYS A 405 4.06 23.05 13.74
N TRP A 406 3.49 22.35 12.78
CA TRP A 406 3.38 22.84 11.42
C TRP A 406 1.98 22.52 10.87
N ARG A 407 1.24 23.56 10.50
CA ARG A 407 -0.06 23.46 9.84
C ARG A 407 -0.04 24.37 8.62
N ASP A 408 0.00 23.76 7.45
CA ASP A 408 0.12 24.49 6.19
C ASP A 408 -0.96 25.55 6.02
N GLY A 409 -0.54 26.75 5.62
CA GLY A 409 -1.41 27.91 5.46
C GLY A 409 -2.08 28.41 6.74
N LYS A 410 -1.65 27.94 7.93
CA LYS A 410 -2.28 28.31 9.21
C LYS A 410 -1.29 28.76 10.27
N GLU A 411 -0.37 27.91 10.70
CA GLU A 411 0.57 28.21 11.78
C GLU A 411 1.82 27.34 11.71
N VAL A 412 2.97 27.91 12.09
CA VAL A 412 4.24 27.20 12.21
C VAL A 412 4.90 27.61 13.53
N ILE A 413 5.32 26.66 14.36
CA ILE A 413 6.03 26.89 15.61
C ILE A 413 7.31 26.07 15.60
N ALA A 414 8.45 26.73 15.76
CA ALA A 414 9.76 26.10 15.72
C ALA A 414 10.74 26.75 16.72
N THR A 415 11.60 25.94 17.34
CA THR A 415 12.77 26.42 18.07
C THR A 415 13.98 26.40 17.15
N LEU A 416 14.59 27.56 16.93
CA LEU A 416 15.76 27.72 16.09
C LEU A 416 17.02 27.73 16.96
N THR A 417 18.06 27.02 16.52
CA THR A 417 19.40 27.03 17.11
C THR A 417 20.39 27.52 16.06
N GLY A 418 20.77 28.80 16.17
CA GLY A 418 21.70 29.45 15.25
C GLY A 418 23.16 29.00 15.42
N ARG A 419 24.02 29.46 14.51
CA ARG A 419 25.46 29.20 14.55
C ARG A 419 26.15 30.07 15.61
N ASP A 420 27.32 29.63 16.07
CA ASP A 420 28.15 30.44 16.96
C ASP A 420 28.52 31.77 16.29
N GLY A 421 28.22 32.89 16.96
CA GLY A 421 28.41 34.24 16.42
C GLY A 421 27.38 34.68 15.39
N GLY A 422 26.30 33.92 15.20
CA GLY A 422 25.13 34.30 14.41
C GLY A 422 24.24 35.34 15.10
N GLY A 423 23.14 35.70 14.43
CA GLY A 423 22.18 36.69 14.92
C GLY A 423 21.36 36.26 16.15
N LEU A 424 21.15 34.96 16.37
CA LEU A 424 20.51 34.42 17.57
C LEU A 424 21.54 34.18 18.68
N ASP A 425 21.27 34.73 19.86
CA ASP A 425 22.13 34.63 21.05
C ASP A 425 21.97 33.33 21.84
N SER A 426 20.83 32.65 21.66
CA SER A 426 20.49 31.37 22.26
C SER A 426 19.40 30.69 21.43
N PRO A 427 19.05 29.41 21.68
CA PRO A 427 17.86 28.83 21.08
C PRO A 427 16.62 29.68 21.36
N ARG A 428 15.86 30.02 20.32
CA ARG A 428 14.64 30.86 20.40
C ARG A 428 13.47 30.16 19.73
N THR A 429 12.29 30.21 20.37
CA THR A 429 11.05 29.63 19.80
C THR A 429 10.21 30.73 19.15
N TYR A 430 9.94 30.57 17.86
CA TYR A 430 9.11 31.47 17.07
C TYR A 430 7.81 30.80 16.66
N ALA A 431 6.72 31.57 16.65
CA ALA A 431 5.44 31.19 16.10
C ALA A 431 5.08 32.10 14.92
N LEU A 432 4.96 31.54 13.73
CA LEU A 432 4.38 32.14 12.53
C LEU A 432 2.89 31.82 12.50
N ILE A 433 2.05 32.84 12.39
CA ILE A 433 0.60 32.71 12.42
C ILE A 433 0.03 33.38 11.17
N HIS A 434 -0.68 32.62 10.35
CA HIS A 434 -1.38 33.14 9.18
C HIS A 434 -2.53 34.02 9.63
N THR A 435 -2.68 35.19 9.01
CA THR A 435 -3.72 36.15 9.38
C THR A 435 -4.93 36.13 8.43
N GLY A 436 -5.10 35.03 7.69
CA GLY A 436 -6.13 34.85 6.66
C GLY A 436 -7.57 34.82 7.19
N GLY A 437 -8.37 35.70 6.60
CA GLY A 437 -9.81 35.90 6.82
C GLY A 437 -10.22 37.35 6.56
N GLY A 438 -11.07 37.61 5.56
CA GLY A 438 -11.58 38.95 5.18
C GLY A 438 -10.84 39.60 3.99
N ASP A 439 -10.87 40.95 3.88
CA ASP A 439 -10.28 41.76 2.80
C ASP A 439 -8.73 41.80 2.75
N ARG A 440 -8.03 40.92 3.48
CA ARG A 440 -6.56 40.93 3.57
C ARG A 440 -5.92 39.93 2.59
N PRO A 441 -4.73 40.24 2.03
CA PRO A 441 -4.00 39.33 1.14
C PRO A 441 -3.66 37.99 1.80
N ASP A 442 -3.82 36.89 1.06
CA ASP A 442 -3.60 35.51 1.52
C ASP A 442 -2.14 35.18 1.90
N ASN A 443 -1.19 36.09 1.70
CA ASN A 443 0.23 35.89 2.02
C ASN A 443 0.70 36.60 3.30
N GLN A 444 -0.20 37.20 4.10
CA GLN A 444 0.15 37.92 5.32
C GLN A 444 0.16 37.01 6.56
N TRP A 445 1.31 36.96 7.21
CA TRP A 445 1.58 36.24 8.45
C TRP A 445 2.08 37.21 9.54
N LEU A 446 2.05 36.76 10.78
CA LEU A 446 2.75 37.39 11.90
C LEU A 446 3.77 36.42 12.47
N ILE A 447 4.95 36.92 12.81
CA ILE A 447 5.94 36.17 13.58
C ILE A 447 5.97 36.70 15.03
N HIS A 448 5.97 35.79 15.98
CA HIS A 448 5.93 36.06 17.41
C HIS A 448 7.06 35.28 18.12
N LEU A 449 7.83 35.97 18.96
CA LEU A 449 8.79 35.32 19.86
C LEU A 449 8.04 34.79 21.08
N MET A 450 8.11 33.50 21.35
CA MET A 450 7.43 32.92 22.51
C MET A 450 8.17 33.23 23.82
N LYS A 451 7.42 33.44 24.91
CA LYS A 451 7.99 33.62 26.26
C LYS A 451 8.70 32.35 26.72
N PRO A 452 9.83 32.44 27.46
CA PRO A 452 10.58 31.26 27.92
C PRO A 452 9.73 30.24 28.66
N GLU A 453 8.77 30.67 29.50
CA GLU A 453 7.86 29.76 30.21
C GLU A 453 6.89 29.02 29.28
N SER A 454 6.41 29.69 28.22
CA SER A 454 5.55 29.08 27.20
C SER A 454 6.34 28.14 26.29
N ALA A 455 7.58 28.49 25.98
CA ALA A 455 8.51 27.63 25.25
C ALA A 455 8.93 26.40 26.08
N ALA A 456 9.17 26.57 27.39
CA ALA A 456 9.47 25.47 28.31
C ALA A 456 8.30 24.51 28.45
N LYS A 457 7.04 24.98 28.43
CA LYS A 457 5.85 24.10 28.37
C LYS A 457 5.72 23.29 27.07
N LEU A 458 6.39 23.70 25.99
CA LEU A 458 6.52 22.90 24.77
C LEU A 458 7.66 21.85 24.90
N GLN A 459 8.62 22.09 25.81
CA GLN A 459 9.72 21.16 26.14
C GLN A 459 9.37 20.15 27.27
N ASP A 460 8.50 20.53 28.22
CA ASP A 460 8.09 19.76 29.42
C ASP A 460 6.78 18.96 29.23
N GLN A 461 6.06 19.17 28.14
CA GLN A 461 5.11 18.15 27.70
C GLN A 461 5.94 16.92 27.31
N PRO A 462 5.53 15.66 27.62
CA PRO A 462 6.15 14.51 26.98
C PRO A 462 6.17 14.85 25.50
N PRO A 463 7.34 14.79 24.82
CA PRO A 463 7.49 15.30 23.47
C PRO A 463 6.27 14.82 22.70
N GLU A 464 5.45 15.77 22.22
CA GLU A 464 4.28 15.41 21.43
C GLU A 464 4.87 14.74 20.19
N ALA A 465 4.82 13.40 20.19
CA ALA A 465 5.43 12.48 19.24
C ALA A 465 6.42 13.12 18.27
N THR A 466 7.67 13.27 18.71
CA THR A 466 8.79 13.77 17.88
C THR A 466 9.17 12.83 16.73
N GLY A 467 8.51 11.68 16.63
CA GLY A 467 8.54 10.79 15.48
C GLY A 467 7.16 10.15 15.29
N PRO A 468 6.80 9.78 14.06
CA PRO A 468 5.53 9.11 13.80
C PRO A 468 5.45 7.81 14.61
N LEU A 469 4.30 7.54 15.26
CA LEU A 469 3.99 6.20 15.71
C LEU A 469 4.04 5.28 14.46
N PRO A 470 4.83 4.20 14.48
CA PRO A 470 4.94 3.34 13.30
C PRO A 470 3.57 2.76 12.95
N GLU A 471 3.27 2.69 11.65
CA GLU A 471 2.01 2.14 11.19
C GLU A 471 1.89 0.66 11.59
N PRO A 472 0.75 0.24 12.17
CA PRO A 472 0.57 -1.14 12.60
C PRO A 472 0.64 -2.09 11.41
N VAL A 473 1.43 -3.13 11.56
CA VAL A 473 1.53 -4.17 10.54
C VAL A 473 0.38 -5.16 10.68
N THR A 474 -0.14 -5.67 9.57
CA THR A 474 -1.05 -6.82 9.64
C THR A 474 -0.24 -8.07 10.07
N PRO A 475 -0.66 -8.83 11.10
CA PRO A 475 0.12 -9.96 11.59
C PRO A 475 0.34 -11.05 10.52
N MET A 476 1.53 -11.65 10.52
CA MET A 476 1.81 -12.89 9.80
C MET A 476 1.01 -14.04 10.44
N THR A 477 0.51 -14.98 9.62
CA THR A 477 -0.26 -16.13 10.12
C THR A 477 0.41 -17.45 9.76
N ALA A 478 0.34 -18.43 10.67
CA ALA A 478 0.90 -19.76 10.46
C ALA A 478 -0.03 -20.65 9.62
N GLY A 479 0.55 -21.44 8.71
CA GLY A 479 -0.10 -22.58 8.07
C GLY A 479 -0.31 -23.74 9.05
N LEU A 480 -1.22 -24.67 8.78
CA LEU A 480 -1.39 -25.90 9.55
C LEU A 480 -0.41 -26.96 9.05
N ALA A 481 0.20 -27.72 9.96
CA ALA A 481 1.11 -28.83 9.63
C ALA A 481 0.97 -29.99 10.63
N ALA A 482 1.30 -31.19 10.17
CA ALA A 482 1.49 -32.40 10.99
C ALA A 482 2.97 -32.62 11.34
N VAL A 483 3.25 -33.45 12.35
CA VAL A 483 4.60 -33.76 12.86
C VAL A 483 5.59 -34.22 11.76
N GLY A 484 5.10 -34.78 10.65
CA GLY A 484 5.92 -35.24 9.52
C GLY A 484 6.09 -34.25 8.36
N ASP A 485 5.50 -33.05 8.42
CA ASP A 485 5.53 -32.08 7.31
C ASP A 485 6.82 -31.23 7.28
N PHE A 486 7.68 -31.39 8.29
CA PHE A 486 8.94 -30.67 8.41
C PHE A 486 10.06 -31.51 7.82
N GLY A 487 10.91 -30.90 6.99
CA GLY A 487 12.10 -31.55 6.45
C GLY A 487 13.14 -31.82 7.54
N ASN A 488 14.26 -31.08 7.54
CA ASN A 488 15.20 -31.15 8.65
C ASN A 488 14.68 -30.32 9.85
N ALA A 489 14.58 -30.91 11.04
CA ALA A 489 14.11 -30.23 12.24
C ALA A 489 15.06 -29.08 12.67
N ASP A 490 16.37 -29.21 12.42
CA ASP A 490 17.39 -28.18 12.73
C ASP A 490 17.14 -26.84 12.01
N ASP A 491 16.39 -26.86 10.89
CA ASP A 491 16.03 -25.64 10.16
C ASP A 491 14.96 -24.80 10.88
N TRP A 492 14.39 -25.31 11.99
CA TRP A 492 13.23 -24.75 12.67
C TRP A 492 13.52 -24.42 14.13
N ALA A 493 12.88 -23.36 14.59
CA ALA A 493 12.70 -23.05 15.99
C ALA A 493 11.23 -23.32 16.35
N PHE A 494 11.00 -23.99 17.47
CA PHE A 494 9.68 -24.40 17.93
C PHE A 494 9.28 -23.54 19.13
N GLU A 495 8.22 -22.77 18.98
CA GLU A 495 7.67 -21.94 20.05
C GLU A 495 6.34 -22.50 20.55
N MET A 496 6.02 -22.24 21.81
CA MET A 496 4.71 -22.58 22.36
C MET A 496 3.59 -21.84 21.63
N LYS A 497 2.54 -22.57 21.25
CA LYS A 497 1.32 -21.97 20.71
C LYS A 497 0.42 -21.55 21.87
N TRP A 498 0.42 -20.25 22.14
CA TRP A 498 -0.44 -19.63 23.13
C TRP A 498 -1.89 -19.52 22.64
N ASP A 499 -2.81 -19.59 23.60
CA ASP A 499 -4.24 -19.44 23.40
C ASP A 499 -4.68 -18.12 24.04
N GLY A 500 -4.89 -17.10 23.20
CA GLY A 500 -5.03 -15.72 23.66
C GLY A 500 -5.57 -14.77 22.58
N VAL A 501 -5.31 -13.48 22.77
CA VAL A 501 -5.67 -12.43 21.80
C VAL A 501 -4.40 -11.87 21.16
N ARG A 502 -4.23 -12.15 19.86
CA ARG A 502 -3.14 -11.63 19.04
C ARG A 502 -3.13 -10.10 19.02
N VAL A 503 -1.98 -9.51 19.34
CA VAL A 503 -1.79 -8.06 19.39
C VAL A 503 -0.50 -7.63 18.69
N ILE A 504 -0.58 -6.51 17.98
CA ILE A 504 0.58 -5.77 17.47
C ILE A 504 0.73 -4.53 18.35
N ALA A 505 1.82 -4.45 19.11
CA ALA A 505 2.12 -3.29 19.94
C ALA A 505 3.05 -2.36 19.15
N CYS A 506 2.56 -1.16 18.82
CA CYS A 506 3.34 -0.11 18.16
C CYS A 506 3.72 0.92 19.21
N LEU A 507 5.01 1.22 19.28
CA LEU A 507 5.59 2.22 20.16
C LEU A 507 6.37 3.20 19.29
N GLY A 508 6.23 4.49 19.53
CA GLY A 508 6.97 5.52 18.81
C GLY A 508 6.46 6.92 19.15
N GLY A 509 7.37 7.89 19.22
CA GLY A 509 7.02 9.25 19.59
C GLY A 509 6.34 9.35 20.96
N GLY A 510 6.81 8.58 21.94
CA GLY A 510 6.22 8.55 23.30
C GLY A 510 4.79 8.02 23.39
N GLN A 511 4.24 7.46 22.31
CA GLN A 511 2.92 6.82 22.28
C GLN A 511 3.04 5.30 22.21
N VAL A 512 2.05 4.61 22.79
CA VAL A 512 1.88 3.16 22.65
C VAL A 512 0.45 2.88 22.19
N LYS A 513 0.30 2.17 21.08
CA LYS A 513 -1.00 1.66 20.62
C LYS A 513 -0.96 0.16 20.40
N LEU A 514 -2.04 -0.48 20.80
CA LEU A 514 -2.23 -1.93 20.67
C LEU A 514 -3.27 -2.19 19.59
N TYR A 515 -2.94 -3.02 18.61
CA TYR A 515 -3.85 -3.37 17.51
C TYR A 515 -4.15 -4.86 17.53
N SER A 516 -5.43 -5.21 17.47
CA SER A 516 -5.88 -6.59 17.30
C SER A 516 -5.45 -7.15 15.94
N ARG A 517 -5.61 -8.47 15.78
CA ARG A 517 -5.38 -9.16 14.48
C ARG A 517 -6.11 -8.53 13.28
N ARG A 518 -7.28 -7.93 13.48
CA ARG A 518 -8.08 -7.29 12.41
C ARG A 518 -7.71 -5.80 12.21
N GLY A 519 -6.70 -5.29 12.92
CA GLY A 519 -6.27 -3.89 12.85
C GLY A 519 -7.10 -2.92 13.71
N LEU A 520 -8.03 -3.43 14.52
CA LEU A 520 -8.80 -2.59 15.46
C LEU A 520 -7.92 -2.22 16.65
N GLU A 521 -7.94 -0.96 17.06
CA GLU A 521 -7.24 -0.48 18.26
C GLU A 521 -7.90 -1.05 19.53
N VAL A 522 -7.10 -1.70 20.38
CA VAL A 522 -7.52 -2.34 21.64
C VAL A 522 -6.76 -1.78 22.85
N THR A 523 -6.08 -0.64 22.70
CA THR A 523 -5.27 -0.01 23.76
C THR A 523 -6.08 0.23 25.04
N ALA A 524 -7.32 0.74 24.92
CA ALA A 524 -8.20 1.01 26.05
C ALA A 524 -8.68 -0.26 26.78
N THR A 525 -8.65 -1.42 26.11
CA THR A 525 -9.03 -2.72 26.68
C THR A 525 -7.88 -3.32 27.50
N TYR A 526 -6.62 -2.97 27.20
CA TYR A 526 -5.44 -3.49 27.87
C TYR A 526 -4.44 -2.38 28.27
N PRO A 527 -4.88 -1.37 29.06
CA PRO A 527 -4.03 -0.25 29.43
C PRO A 527 -2.78 -0.69 30.21
N GLU A 528 -2.88 -1.75 31.01
CA GLU A 528 -1.75 -2.30 31.75
C GLU A 528 -0.63 -2.88 30.86
N ILE A 529 -0.93 -3.26 29.62
CA ILE A 529 0.06 -3.71 28.64
C ILE A 529 0.68 -2.51 27.94
N ALA A 530 -0.13 -1.51 27.57
CA ALA A 530 0.39 -0.26 26.99
C ALA A 530 1.34 0.47 27.96
N GLU A 531 0.99 0.53 29.25
CA GLU A 531 1.84 1.06 30.32
C GLU A 531 3.15 0.27 30.49
N ALA A 532 3.14 -1.03 30.27
CA ALA A 532 4.33 -1.87 30.36
C ALA A 532 5.25 -1.64 29.15
N CYS A 533 4.68 -1.61 27.94
CA CYS A 533 5.38 -1.33 26.70
C CYS A 533 6.00 0.08 26.71
N ALA A 534 5.34 1.07 27.30
CA ALA A 534 5.84 2.45 27.40
C ALA A 534 7.16 2.60 28.19
N LYS A 535 7.59 1.55 28.92
CA LYS A 535 8.85 1.53 29.67
C LYS A 535 10.01 0.88 28.92
N LEU A 536 9.78 0.40 27.69
CA LEU A 536 10.83 -0.20 26.88
C LEU A 536 11.82 0.88 26.43
N ASP A 537 13.11 0.55 26.50
CA ASP A 537 14.21 1.44 26.12
C ASP A 537 14.44 1.37 24.60
N THR A 538 13.61 2.11 23.85
CA THR A 538 13.65 2.17 22.37
C THR A 538 12.94 3.41 21.87
N ASP A 539 13.43 3.97 20.76
CA ASP A 539 12.83 5.17 20.14
C ASP A 539 11.50 4.85 19.46
N GLN A 540 11.44 3.72 18.74
CA GLN A 540 10.23 3.15 18.15
C GLN A 540 10.33 1.62 18.10
N THR A 541 9.24 0.89 18.26
CA THR A 541 9.27 -0.56 18.05
C THR A 541 7.91 -1.09 17.65
N ILE A 542 7.91 -2.21 16.94
CA ILE A 542 6.71 -2.98 16.64
C ILE A 542 6.92 -4.40 17.15
N LEU A 543 6.16 -4.77 18.19
CA LEU A 543 6.15 -6.12 18.75
C LEU A 543 4.95 -6.91 18.23
N ASP A 544 5.17 -8.18 17.93
CA ASP A 544 4.11 -9.15 17.66
C ASP A 544 4.02 -10.12 18.83
N GLY A 545 2.83 -10.22 19.42
CA GLY A 545 2.62 -10.99 20.63
C GLY A 545 1.18 -11.48 20.82
N GLU A 546 1.00 -12.30 21.85
CA GLU A 546 -0.30 -12.80 22.28
C GLU A 546 -0.59 -12.27 23.69
N ILE A 547 -1.75 -11.64 23.90
CA ILE A 547 -2.22 -11.33 25.24
C ILE A 547 -2.86 -12.58 25.83
N VAL A 548 -2.38 -13.00 27.00
CA VAL A 548 -2.85 -14.18 27.72
C VAL A 548 -3.30 -13.82 29.13
N ALA A 549 -4.27 -14.57 29.66
CA ALA A 549 -4.62 -14.55 31.08
C ALA A 549 -4.16 -15.87 31.69
N LEU A 550 -3.53 -15.82 32.87
CA LEU A 550 -3.09 -17.02 33.58
C LEU A 550 -4.12 -17.45 34.64
N ASP A 551 -4.21 -18.75 34.89
CA ASP A 551 -4.94 -19.34 36.00
C ASP A 551 -4.11 -19.37 37.30
N ALA A 552 -4.64 -20.00 38.35
CA ALA A 552 -3.98 -20.09 39.65
C ALA A 552 -2.69 -20.92 39.64
N ASP A 553 -2.54 -21.82 38.67
CA ASP A 553 -1.37 -22.67 38.48
C ASP A 553 -0.37 -22.05 37.48
N GLY A 554 -0.63 -20.81 37.02
CA GLY A 554 0.22 -20.08 36.08
C GLY A 554 0.05 -20.53 34.63
N ARG A 555 -1.00 -21.29 34.29
CA ARG A 555 -1.27 -21.76 32.93
C ARG A 555 -2.17 -20.78 32.17
N PRO A 556 -1.98 -20.60 30.85
CA PRO A 556 -2.87 -19.79 30.04
C PRO A 556 -4.30 -20.33 30.05
N SER A 557 -5.26 -19.43 30.23
CA SER A 557 -6.69 -19.75 30.30
C SER A 557 -7.47 -18.76 29.44
N PHE A 558 -7.89 -19.24 28.26
CA PHE A 558 -8.69 -18.44 27.34
C PHE A 558 -10.07 -18.09 27.93
N SER A 559 -10.71 -19.00 28.66
CA SER A 559 -11.99 -18.74 29.33
C SER A 559 -11.91 -17.56 30.30
N ARG A 560 -10.81 -17.41 31.04
CA ARG A 560 -10.57 -16.22 31.88
C ARG A 560 -10.38 -14.97 31.02
N LEU A 561 -9.62 -15.08 29.93
CA LEU A 561 -9.35 -13.95 29.02
C LEU A 561 -10.62 -13.43 28.33
N GLN A 562 -11.61 -14.29 28.04
CA GLN A 562 -12.88 -13.90 27.41
C GLN A 562 -13.57 -12.75 28.13
N HIS A 563 -13.47 -12.68 29.47
CA HIS A 563 -14.05 -11.60 30.26
C HIS A 563 -13.42 -10.22 29.97
N ARG A 564 -12.24 -10.17 29.35
CA ARG A 564 -11.54 -8.93 28.96
C ARG A 564 -11.87 -8.48 27.55
N ILE A 565 -12.34 -9.38 26.68
CA ILE A 565 -12.51 -9.10 25.24
C ILE A 565 -13.65 -8.09 25.03
N ASN A 566 -13.42 -7.12 24.15
CA ASN A 566 -14.39 -6.06 23.79
C ASN A 566 -14.86 -5.17 24.95
N VAL A 567 -14.16 -5.18 26.09
CA VAL A 567 -14.45 -4.27 27.20
C VAL A 567 -13.72 -2.94 26.95
N SER A 568 -14.48 -1.84 26.90
CA SER A 568 -13.96 -0.49 26.63
C SER A 568 -14.36 0.56 27.67
N LYS A 569 -15.33 0.26 28.55
CA LYS A 569 -15.77 1.19 29.60
C LYS A 569 -14.69 1.29 30.68
N PRO A 570 -14.19 2.50 31.02
CA PRO A 570 -13.08 2.65 31.97
C PRO A 570 -13.29 1.99 33.33
N ALA A 571 -14.51 2.05 33.88
CA ALA A 571 -14.84 1.43 35.17
C ALA A 571 -14.78 -0.10 35.13
N ASP A 572 -15.25 -0.72 34.03
CA ASP A 572 -15.21 -2.17 33.85
C ASP A 572 -13.79 -2.65 33.58
N VAL A 573 -13.01 -1.92 32.78
CA VAL A 573 -11.59 -2.21 32.53
C VAL A 573 -10.79 -2.14 33.84
N ALA A 574 -10.99 -1.10 34.64
CA ALA A 574 -10.31 -0.93 35.92
C ALA A 574 -10.64 -2.07 36.90
N ARG A 575 -11.91 -2.49 36.99
CA ARG A 575 -12.33 -3.63 37.80
C ARG A 575 -11.71 -4.93 37.32
N LEU A 576 -11.79 -5.20 36.02
CA LEU A 576 -11.31 -6.45 35.43
C LEU A 576 -9.78 -6.56 35.44
N ARG A 577 -9.05 -5.43 35.46
CA ARG A 577 -7.58 -5.40 35.51
C ARG A 577 -7.06 -6.11 36.76
N SER A 578 -7.77 -5.97 37.88
CA SER A 578 -7.41 -6.61 39.14
C SER A 578 -7.89 -8.06 39.23
N SER A 579 -9.05 -8.40 38.67
CA SER A 579 -9.63 -9.75 38.76
C SER A 579 -9.14 -10.72 37.69
N VAL A 580 -8.74 -10.21 36.53
CA VAL A 580 -8.21 -10.99 35.39
C VAL A 580 -6.93 -10.30 34.90
N PRO A 581 -5.80 -10.50 35.60
CA PRO A 581 -4.51 -9.98 35.17
C PRO A 581 -4.09 -10.63 33.85
N VAL A 582 -3.56 -9.82 32.94
CA VAL A 582 -3.08 -10.28 31.62
C VAL A 582 -1.59 -10.01 31.45
N GLN A 583 -0.97 -10.78 30.56
CA GLN A 583 0.43 -10.62 30.15
C GLN A 583 0.52 -10.60 28.63
N LEU A 584 1.50 -9.88 28.10
CA LEU A 584 1.90 -9.91 26.70
C LEU A 584 3.01 -10.93 26.52
N VAL A 585 2.72 -12.01 25.81
CA VAL A 585 3.71 -12.97 25.34
C VAL A 585 4.21 -12.52 23.97
N ALA A 586 5.32 -11.79 23.95
CA ALA A 586 5.96 -11.32 22.72
C ALA A 586 6.78 -12.46 22.10
N PHE A 587 6.62 -12.67 20.80
CA PHE A 587 7.33 -13.73 20.09
C PHE A 587 7.96 -13.30 18.77
N ASP A 588 7.79 -12.04 18.35
CA ASP A 588 8.52 -11.48 17.23
C ASP A 588 8.75 -9.97 17.38
N LEU A 589 9.84 -9.48 16.80
CA LEU A 589 10.22 -8.07 16.73
C LEU A 589 10.25 -7.67 15.26
N ILE A 590 9.36 -6.77 14.87
CA ILE A 590 9.17 -6.38 13.47
C ILE A 590 9.97 -5.12 13.12
N MET A 591 10.20 -4.28 14.12
CA MET A 591 10.94 -3.02 14.02
C MET A 591 11.53 -2.67 15.39
N VAL A 592 12.71 -2.08 15.39
CA VAL A 592 13.33 -1.47 16.56
C VAL A 592 14.07 -0.21 16.13
N ASP A 593 13.84 0.87 16.86
CA ASP A 593 14.16 2.24 16.54
C ASP A 593 13.70 2.59 15.12
N ASP A 594 14.59 2.90 14.19
CA ASP A 594 14.28 3.20 12.79
C ASP A 594 14.46 2.00 11.84
N ARG A 595 14.85 0.83 12.37
CA ARG A 595 15.22 -0.33 11.56
C ARG A 595 14.07 -1.30 11.43
N SER A 596 13.61 -1.48 10.20
CA SER A 596 12.69 -2.56 9.88
C SER A 596 13.39 -3.92 9.89
N LEU A 597 12.90 -4.83 10.71
CA LEU A 597 13.38 -6.22 10.78
C LEU A 597 12.56 -7.18 9.91
N LEU A 598 11.64 -6.68 9.09
CA LEU A 598 10.77 -7.53 8.26
C LEU A 598 11.54 -8.50 7.35
N ARG A 599 12.73 -8.10 6.89
CA ARG A 599 13.61 -8.89 6.01
C ARG A 599 14.74 -9.60 6.77
N THR A 600 14.82 -9.41 8.07
CA THR A 600 15.80 -10.05 8.96
C THR A 600 15.37 -11.50 9.23
N PRO A 601 16.26 -12.49 9.17
CA PRO A 601 15.96 -13.88 9.54
C PRO A 601 15.35 -14.00 10.95
N TYR A 602 14.45 -14.96 11.16
CA TYR A 602 13.77 -15.16 12.43
C TYR A 602 14.74 -15.29 13.61
N THR A 603 15.86 -16.01 13.44
CA THR A 603 16.87 -16.15 14.50
C THR A 603 17.42 -14.80 14.96
N GLU A 604 17.79 -13.92 14.03
CA GLU A 604 18.30 -12.59 14.35
C GLU A 604 17.22 -11.67 14.96
N ARG A 605 15.97 -11.75 14.47
CA ARG A 605 14.85 -11.01 15.09
C ARG A 605 14.59 -11.47 16.52
N ARG A 606 14.72 -12.78 16.73
CA ARG A 606 14.48 -13.41 18.02
C ARG A 606 15.55 -13.04 19.04
N GLU A 607 16.81 -13.00 18.63
CA GLU A 607 17.91 -12.50 19.45
C GLU A 607 17.68 -11.03 19.85
N GLN A 608 17.36 -10.16 18.88
CA GLN A 608 17.07 -8.75 19.14
C GLN A 608 15.81 -8.55 20.01
N LEU A 609 14.77 -9.37 19.85
CA LEU A 609 13.59 -9.36 20.72
C LEU A 609 13.97 -9.66 22.17
N THR A 610 14.79 -10.69 22.38
CA THR A 610 15.26 -11.09 23.71
C THR A 610 16.15 -10.00 24.33
N GLU A 611 17.03 -9.39 23.54
CA GLU A 611 17.87 -8.27 23.98
C GLU A 611 17.02 -7.06 24.40
N LEU A 612 16.11 -6.59 23.53
CA LEU A 612 15.22 -5.45 23.79
C LEU A 612 14.37 -5.65 25.05
N LEU A 613 13.90 -6.87 25.29
CA LEU A 613 13.03 -7.19 26.42
C LEU A 613 13.79 -7.68 27.66
N THR A 614 15.12 -7.62 27.66
CA THR A 614 15.93 -7.94 28.84
C THR A 614 15.66 -6.94 29.96
N GLY A 615 15.12 -7.41 31.09
CA GLY A 615 14.75 -6.55 32.22
C GLY A 615 13.46 -5.75 32.01
N ALA A 616 12.66 -6.07 30.98
CA ALA A 616 11.35 -5.46 30.75
C ALA A 616 10.38 -5.72 31.92
N ASP A 617 9.29 -4.95 31.95
CA ASP A 617 8.21 -5.12 32.92
C ASP A 617 7.71 -6.58 32.92
N PRO A 618 7.50 -7.25 34.07
CA PRO A 618 7.10 -8.66 34.15
C PRO A 618 5.79 -8.99 33.41
N ARG A 619 5.00 -7.99 33.04
CA ARG A 619 3.81 -8.15 32.19
C ARG A 619 4.16 -8.43 30.72
N ILE A 620 5.39 -8.24 30.29
CA ILE A 620 5.89 -8.58 28.95
C ILE A 620 6.85 -9.76 29.09
N GLN A 621 6.58 -10.85 28.38
CA GLN A 621 7.31 -12.10 28.47
C GLN A 621 7.81 -12.53 27.08
N VAL A 622 8.98 -13.15 27.05
CA VAL A 622 9.58 -13.76 25.83
C VAL A 622 9.85 -15.24 26.13
N PRO A 623 8.86 -16.13 25.98
CA PRO A 623 9.01 -17.55 26.32
C PRO A 623 10.04 -18.23 25.41
N PRO A 624 10.89 -19.13 25.92
CA PRO A 624 11.97 -19.72 25.13
C PRO A 624 11.47 -20.47 23.88
N ALA A 625 12.31 -20.48 22.85
CA ALA A 625 12.12 -21.33 21.66
C ALA A 625 13.00 -22.57 21.78
N PHE A 626 12.53 -23.70 21.27
CA PHE A 626 13.27 -24.97 21.21
C PHE A 626 13.90 -25.10 19.83
N ASP A 627 15.23 -25.19 19.78
CA ASP A 627 15.99 -25.26 18.54
C ASP A 627 16.17 -26.71 18.08
N GLY A 628 15.61 -27.07 16.92
CA GLY A 628 15.77 -28.43 16.34
C GLY A 628 15.05 -29.56 17.08
N ASP A 629 14.45 -29.29 18.25
CA ASP A 629 13.87 -30.31 19.12
C ASP A 629 12.34 -30.18 19.23
N LEU A 630 11.64 -30.72 18.22
CA LEU A 630 10.18 -30.74 18.18
C LEU A 630 9.59 -31.66 19.26
N GLU A 631 10.24 -32.78 19.58
CA GLU A 631 9.73 -33.79 20.51
C GLU A 631 9.62 -33.19 21.92
N THR A 632 10.73 -32.61 22.42
CA THR A 632 10.72 -31.91 23.71
C THR A 632 9.75 -30.73 23.71
N ALA A 633 9.65 -29.97 22.61
CA ALA A 633 8.70 -28.85 22.51
C ALA A 633 7.23 -29.33 22.62
N LEU A 634 6.89 -30.46 22.02
CA LEU A 634 5.55 -31.06 22.12
C LEU A 634 5.29 -31.60 23.52
N GLU A 635 6.24 -32.28 24.15
CA GLU A 635 6.11 -32.78 25.54
C GLU A 635 5.89 -31.64 26.54
N VAL A 636 6.69 -30.57 26.44
CA VAL A 636 6.54 -29.38 27.29
C VAL A 636 5.21 -28.70 27.02
N SER A 637 4.82 -28.55 25.75
CA SER A 637 3.53 -27.96 25.39
C SER A 637 2.35 -28.76 25.94
N GLU A 638 2.43 -30.10 25.95
CA GLU A 638 1.39 -30.98 26.49
C GLU A 638 1.34 -30.93 28.02
N ALA A 639 2.49 -30.96 28.69
CA ALA A 639 2.58 -30.84 30.15
C ALA A 639 2.03 -29.50 30.69
N MET A 640 2.16 -28.43 29.88
CA MET A 640 1.61 -27.10 30.16
C MET A 640 0.13 -26.95 29.75
N GLY A 641 -0.45 -27.94 29.05
CA GLY A 641 -1.84 -27.93 28.59
C GLY A 641 -2.12 -26.93 27.46
N LEU A 642 -1.13 -26.60 26.64
CA LEU A 642 -1.24 -25.62 25.55
C LEU A 642 -1.87 -26.23 24.28
N GLU A 643 -2.30 -25.38 23.32
CA GLU A 643 -2.94 -25.85 22.08
C GLU A 643 -1.96 -26.64 21.18
N GLY A 644 -0.66 -26.34 21.30
CA GLY A 644 0.40 -27.00 20.55
C GLY A 644 1.64 -26.12 20.41
N VAL A 645 2.31 -26.25 19.27
CA VAL A 645 3.59 -25.62 18.96
C VAL A 645 3.48 -24.87 17.63
N VAL A 646 4.20 -23.76 17.50
CA VAL A 646 4.43 -23.05 16.23
C VAL A 646 5.88 -23.26 15.83
N ALA A 647 6.10 -24.01 14.76
CA ALA A 647 7.39 -24.14 14.10
C ALA A 647 7.64 -22.91 13.21
N LYS A 648 8.72 -22.19 13.47
CA LYS A 648 9.17 -21.03 12.70
C LYS A 648 10.51 -21.35 12.06
N ARG A 649 10.61 -21.29 10.73
CA ARG A 649 11.86 -21.57 10.05
C ARG A 649 12.91 -20.51 10.41
N ARG A 650 14.09 -20.92 10.88
CA ARG A 650 15.15 -20.04 11.42
C ARG A 650 15.53 -18.91 10.47
N THR A 651 15.63 -19.23 9.18
CA THR A 651 16.00 -18.28 8.12
C THR A 651 14.83 -17.48 7.56
N SER A 652 13.61 -17.63 8.10
CA SER A 652 12.42 -16.99 7.53
C SER A 652 12.27 -15.53 7.94
N THR A 653 11.87 -14.71 6.98
CA THR A 653 11.51 -13.30 7.17
C THR A 653 10.06 -13.15 7.64
N TYR A 654 9.70 -12.03 8.25
CA TYR A 654 8.34 -11.75 8.68
C TYR A 654 7.46 -11.30 7.49
N LEU A 655 6.34 -12.00 7.21
CA LEU A 655 5.47 -11.76 6.06
C LEU A 655 4.15 -11.10 6.47
N LYS A 656 4.09 -9.76 6.45
CA LYS A 656 2.90 -8.97 6.84
C LYS A 656 1.62 -9.49 6.16
N GLY A 657 0.58 -9.72 6.94
CA GLY A 657 -0.77 -10.07 6.47
C GLY A 657 -0.88 -11.38 5.69
N ARG A 658 0.21 -12.15 5.56
CA ARG A 658 0.24 -13.37 4.75
C ARG A 658 0.14 -14.61 5.64
N ARG A 659 -0.47 -15.66 5.10
CA ARG A 659 -0.28 -17.02 5.63
C ARG A 659 1.00 -17.59 5.06
N ALA A 660 1.94 -17.95 5.92
CA ALA A 660 3.25 -18.41 5.50
C ALA A 660 3.39 -19.93 5.63
N SER A 661 4.10 -20.54 4.68
CA SER A 661 4.56 -21.94 4.80
C SER A 661 5.81 -22.07 5.68
N THR A 662 6.41 -20.96 6.09
CA THR A 662 7.59 -20.91 6.97
C THR A 662 7.24 -20.76 8.44
N TRP A 663 5.97 -20.53 8.75
CA TRP A 663 5.40 -20.61 10.10
C TRP A 663 4.32 -21.66 10.07
N LEU A 664 4.50 -22.74 10.81
CA LEU A 664 3.63 -23.90 10.76
C LEU A 664 3.16 -24.22 12.18
N LYS A 665 1.85 -24.22 12.39
CA LYS A 665 1.25 -24.59 13.67
C LYS A 665 0.97 -26.09 13.68
N ILE A 666 1.44 -26.74 14.73
CA ILE A 666 1.17 -28.13 15.07
C ILE A 666 0.24 -28.05 16.28
N LYS A 667 -0.96 -28.59 16.15
CA LYS A 667 -1.90 -28.65 17.26
C LYS A 667 -1.85 -30.04 17.87
N HIS A 668 -1.84 -30.12 19.19
CA HIS A 668 -2.09 -31.39 19.89
C HIS A 668 -3.50 -31.90 19.63
N ARG A 669 -4.43 -30.94 19.45
CA ARG A 669 -5.87 -31.20 19.46
C ARG A 669 -6.55 -30.48 18.29
N ARG A 670 -7.53 -31.12 17.67
CA ARG A 670 -8.26 -30.53 16.52
C ARG A 670 -9.39 -29.68 17.06
N HIS A 671 -9.58 -28.48 16.51
CA HIS A 671 -10.65 -27.57 16.93
C HIS A 671 -11.58 -27.32 15.75
N GLN A 672 -12.85 -27.06 16.03
CA GLN A 672 -13.88 -26.77 15.03
C GLN A 672 -14.79 -25.68 15.57
N GLU A 673 -14.92 -24.57 14.84
CA GLU A 673 -16.01 -23.62 15.05
C GLU A 673 -17.34 -24.31 14.69
N VAL A 674 -18.32 -24.25 15.58
CA VAL A 674 -19.60 -24.96 15.46
C VAL A 674 -20.76 -24.03 15.70
N ILE A 675 -21.85 -24.25 14.98
CA ILE A 675 -23.12 -23.58 15.20
C ILE A 675 -23.90 -24.40 16.23
N VAL A 676 -24.33 -23.75 17.31
CA VAL A 676 -25.17 -24.40 18.32
C VAL A 676 -26.62 -24.38 17.83
N VAL A 677 -27.19 -25.58 17.67
CA VAL A 677 -28.53 -25.77 17.09
C VAL A 677 -29.53 -26.40 18.07
N GLY A 678 -29.08 -26.68 19.28
CA GLY A 678 -29.91 -27.15 20.37
C GLY A 678 -29.08 -27.58 21.57
N TRP A 679 -29.75 -28.14 22.57
CA TRP A 679 -29.11 -28.69 23.77
C TRP A 679 -29.88 -29.89 24.32
N ARG A 680 -29.21 -30.69 25.15
CA ARG A 680 -29.78 -31.85 25.84
C ARG A 680 -29.75 -31.62 27.33
N GLU A 681 -30.76 -32.11 28.03
CA GLU A 681 -30.79 -32.09 29.50
C GLU A 681 -29.68 -32.95 30.11
N GLY A 682 -29.09 -32.45 31.18
CA GLY A 682 -28.12 -33.19 31.99
C GLY A 682 -28.76 -34.33 32.78
N GLN A 683 -27.96 -35.36 33.03
CA GLN A 683 -28.35 -36.51 33.86
C GLN A 683 -27.67 -36.42 35.23
N GLY A 684 -28.29 -37.01 36.26
CA GLY A 684 -27.70 -37.07 37.61
C GLY A 684 -27.56 -35.70 38.29
N ARG A 685 -26.34 -35.33 38.73
CA ARG A 685 -26.05 -34.05 39.41
C ARG A 685 -26.30 -32.81 38.55
N ARG A 686 -26.41 -32.98 37.23
CA ARG A 686 -26.76 -31.93 36.25
C ARG A 686 -28.23 -32.01 35.80
N GLY A 687 -29.07 -32.73 36.53
CA GLY A 687 -30.51 -32.81 36.25
C GLY A 687 -31.17 -31.44 36.39
N GLY A 688 -31.83 -30.97 35.33
CA GLY A 688 -32.46 -29.65 35.26
C GLY A 688 -31.60 -28.53 34.65
N SER A 689 -30.39 -28.83 34.17
CA SER A 689 -29.54 -27.90 33.41
C SER A 689 -29.05 -28.52 32.10
N ILE A 690 -28.30 -27.75 31.29
CA ILE A 690 -27.71 -28.24 30.05
C ILE A 690 -26.69 -29.35 30.35
N GLY A 691 -26.89 -30.52 29.75
CA GLY A 691 -25.98 -31.65 29.78
C GLY A 691 -25.02 -31.70 28.59
N ALA A 692 -25.49 -31.26 27.42
CA ALA A 692 -24.68 -31.16 26.22
C ALA A 692 -25.25 -30.15 25.23
N LEU A 693 -24.39 -29.48 24.47
CA LEU A 693 -24.76 -28.64 23.33
C LEU A 693 -24.78 -29.46 22.05
N VAL A 694 -25.81 -29.27 21.23
CA VAL A 694 -25.99 -29.94 19.93
C VAL A 694 -25.43 -29.06 18.82
N LEU A 695 -24.59 -29.64 17.97
CA LEU A 695 -23.66 -28.91 17.11
C LEU A 695 -23.93 -29.19 15.63
N ALA A 696 -23.78 -28.14 14.81
CA ALA A 696 -23.85 -28.22 13.36
C ALA A 696 -22.76 -27.39 12.67
N VAL A 697 -22.55 -27.66 11.39
CA VAL A 697 -21.69 -26.87 10.49
C VAL A 697 -22.40 -26.62 9.16
N PRO A 698 -22.04 -25.58 8.39
CA PRO A 698 -22.62 -25.36 7.05
C PRO A 698 -22.31 -26.50 6.06
N ASP A 699 -23.29 -26.86 5.23
CA ASP A 699 -23.18 -27.87 4.18
C ASP A 699 -24.18 -27.63 3.03
N GLY A 700 -23.69 -27.44 1.81
CA GLY A 700 -24.54 -27.42 0.60
C GLY A 700 -25.71 -26.44 0.59
N GLY A 701 -25.59 -25.28 1.25
CA GLY A 701 -26.66 -24.29 1.40
C GLY A 701 -27.61 -24.50 2.59
N GLY A 702 -27.33 -25.48 3.45
CA GLY A 702 -28.02 -25.73 4.72
C GLY A 702 -27.04 -26.04 5.85
N LEU A 703 -27.55 -26.61 6.94
CA LEU A 703 -26.74 -27.03 8.10
C LEU A 703 -26.69 -28.55 8.19
N ARG A 704 -25.53 -29.08 8.61
CA ARG A 704 -25.34 -30.51 8.86
C ARG A 704 -24.99 -30.76 10.32
N TYR A 705 -25.67 -31.72 10.92
CA TYR A 705 -25.38 -32.24 12.26
C TYR A 705 -23.94 -32.78 12.35
N VAL A 706 -23.21 -32.44 13.41
CA VAL A 706 -21.83 -32.92 13.64
C VAL A 706 -21.59 -33.54 15.01
N GLY A 707 -22.61 -33.65 15.87
CA GLY A 707 -22.48 -34.27 17.19
C GLY A 707 -23.03 -33.39 18.32
N ALA A 708 -22.70 -33.77 19.56
CA ALA A 708 -23.01 -32.98 20.75
C ALA A 708 -21.82 -32.98 21.73
N ALA A 709 -21.55 -31.83 22.34
CA ALA A 709 -20.48 -31.65 23.33
C ALA A 709 -21.08 -31.50 24.74
N GLY A 710 -20.85 -32.51 25.60
CA GLY A 710 -21.24 -32.48 27.02
C GLY A 710 -20.08 -32.36 28.01
N SER A 711 -18.85 -32.48 27.50
CA SER A 711 -17.61 -32.28 28.25
C SER A 711 -17.03 -30.90 27.95
N GLY A 712 -16.23 -30.31 28.84
CA GLY A 712 -15.68 -28.96 28.67
C GLY A 712 -16.63 -27.81 29.04
N LEU A 713 -17.89 -28.11 29.38
CA LEU A 713 -18.85 -27.14 29.92
C LEU A 713 -18.64 -27.01 31.44
N GLY A 714 -18.09 -25.88 31.87
CA GLY A 714 -18.04 -25.48 33.29
C GLY A 714 -19.35 -24.82 33.74
N ASP A 715 -19.51 -24.61 35.05
CA ASP A 715 -20.76 -24.06 35.60
C ASP A 715 -21.10 -22.68 35.01
N ALA A 716 -20.09 -21.81 34.80
CA ALA A 716 -20.29 -20.51 34.16
C ALA A 716 -20.70 -20.62 32.68
N ASP A 717 -20.18 -21.62 31.95
CA ASP A 717 -20.57 -21.86 30.55
C ASP A 717 -22.02 -22.34 30.47
N LEU A 718 -22.45 -23.14 31.44
CA LEU A 718 -23.82 -23.65 31.53
C LEU A 718 -24.82 -22.54 31.85
N ASP A 719 -24.48 -21.64 32.79
CA ASP A 719 -25.31 -20.49 33.12
C ASP A 719 -25.44 -19.56 31.91
N LEU A 720 -24.33 -19.25 31.24
CA LEU A 720 -24.32 -18.43 30.03
C LEU A 720 -25.06 -19.11 28.88
N ALA A 721 -24.90 -20.42 28.70
CA ALA A 721 -25.62 -21.18 27.69
C ALA A 721 -27.14 -21.14 27.92
N MET A 722 -27.60 -21.28 29.16
CA MET A 722 -29.03 -21.16 29.49
C MET A 722 -29.55 -19.75 29.16
N GLU A 723 -28.83 -18.71 29.56
CA GLU A 723 -29.20 -17.31 29.26
C GLU A 723 -29.33 -17.06 27.75
N LEU A 724 -28.37 -17.56 26.97
CA LEU A 724 -28.32 -17.36 25.53
C LEU A 724 -29.33 -18.21 24.75
N LEU A 725 -29.59 -19.46 25.17
CA LEU A 725 -30.33 -20.44 24.39
C LEU A 725 -31.83 -20.47 24.70
N THR A 726 -32.25 -20.19 25.94
CA THR A 726 -33.68 -20.19 26.30
C THR A 726 -34.53 -19.23 25.44
N PRO A 727 -34.07 -18.01 25.11
CA PRO A 727 -34.84 -17.11 24.25
C PRO A 727 -34.95 -17.58 22.78
N LEU A 728 -34.17 -18.56 22.37
CA LEU A 728 -34.02 -19.00 20.97
C LEU A 728 -34.72 -20.34 20.69
N GLU A 729 -35.54 -20.86 21.61
CA GLU A 729 -36.14 -22.18 21.47
C GLU A 729 -37.06 -22.33 20.25
N LEU A 730 -36.93 -23.48 19.57
CA LEU A 730 -37.70 -23.87 18.41
C LEU A 730 -38.51 -25.14 18.66
N ALA A 731 -39.75 -25.15 18.16
CA ALA A 731 -40.63 -26.32 18.25
C ALA A 731 -40.22 -27.48 17.32
N LYS A 732 -39.37 -27.22 16.33
CA LYS A 732 -38.90 -28.19 15.33
C LYS A 732 -37.40 -28.03 15.10
N THR A 733 -36.76 -29.11 14.66
CA THR A 733 -35.32 -29.07 14.34
C THR A 733 -35.02 -28.09 13.21
N PRO A 734 -33.95 -27.27 13.33
CA PRO A 734 -33.48 -26.41 12.25
C PRO A 734 -32.65 -27.18 11.21
N LEU A 735 -32.41 -28.48 11.41
CA LEU A 735 -31.56 -29.30 10.55
C LEU A 735 -32.38 -30.08 9.51
N PRO A 736 -31.88 -30.21 8.26
CA PRO A 736 -32.53 -30.98 7.20
C PRO A 736 -32.53 -32.50 7.48
N ALA A 737 -31.53 -32.99 8.22
CA ALA A 737 -31.44 -34.38 8.65
C ALA A 737 -30.73 -34.48 10.01
N VAL A 738 -31.25 -35.35 10.88
CA VAL A 738 -30.70 -35.68 12.19
C VAL A 738 -30.69 -37.21 12.31
N PRO A 739 -29.60 -37.85 12.81
CA PRO A 739 -29.56 -39.30 12.96
C PRO A 739 -30.74 -39.84 13.77
N ALA A 740 -31.31 -41.00 13.37
CA ALA A 740 -32.50 -41.58 14.02
C ALA A 740 -32.27 -41.99 15.50
N GLU A 741 -31.01 -42.15 15.90
CA GLU A 741 -30.58 -42.49 17.26
C GLU A 741 -30.45 -41.25 18.17
N GLU A 742 -30.64 -40.04 17.64
CA GLU A 742 -30.67 -38.84 18.47
C GLU A 742 -31.87 -38.87 19.43
N PRO A 743 -31.66 -38.61 20.73
CA PRO A 743 -32.72 -38.74 21.72
C PRO A 743 -33.85 -37.76 21.41
N ARG A 744 -35.11 -38.19 21.64
CA ARG A 744 -36.33 -37.37 21.54
C ARG A 744 -36.36 -36.15 22.49
N SER A 745 -35.28 -35.87 23.21
CA SER A 745 -35.14 -34.89 24.29
C SER A 745 -34.12 -33.79 23.96
N VAL A 746 -33.95 -33.45 22.67
CA VAL A 746 -33.19 -32.27 22.26
C VAL A 746 -34.13 -31.06 22.26
N HIS A 747 -33.73 -30.02 22.98
CA HIS A 747 -34.33 -28.69 22.91
C HIS A 747 -33.66 -27.95 21.75
N TRP A 748 -34.41 -27.74 20.67
CA TRP A 748 -33.89 -27.09 19.46
C TRP A 748 -33.85 -25.58 19.64
N VAL A 749 -32.87 -24.92 19.03
CA VAL A 749 -32.74 -23.46 19.08
C VAL A 749 -32.44 -22.86 17.70
N GLU A 750 -32.68 -21.57 17.55
CA GLU A 750 -32.28 -20.83 16.35
C GLU A 750 -30.76 -20.90 16.14
N PRO A 751 -30.29 -21.23 14.92
CA PRO A 751 -28.87 -21.50 14.64
C PRO A 751 -28.08 -20.20 14.44
N VAL A 752 -28.10 -19.30 15.42
CA VAL A 752 -27.50 -17.95 15.34
C VAL A 752 -26.25 -17.78 16.21
N LEU A 753 -25.95 -18.76 17.06
CA LEU A 753 -24.81 -18.71 18.00
C LEU A 753 -23.69 -19.65 17.56
N VAL A 754 -22.46 -19.12 17.63
CA VAL A 754 -21.24 -19.86 17.29
C VAL A 754 -20.44 -20.15 18.56
N GLY A 755 -19.92 -21.36 18.66
CA GLY A 755 -18.93 -21.75 19.65
C GLY A 755 -17.77 -22.50 19.04
N GLU A 756 -16.85 -22.95 19.88
CA GLU A 756 -15.73 -23.78 19.47
C GLU A 756 -15.70 -25.07 20.29
N VAL A 757 -15.35 -26.16 19.63
CA VAL A 757 -15.08 -27.45 20.27
C VAL A 757 -13.72 -27.99 19.88
N GLU A 758 -13.08 -28.63 20.84
CA GLU A 758 -11.93 -29.50 20.63
C GLU A 758 -12.44 -30.92 20.33
N TYR A 759 -11.80 -31.68 19.44
CA TYR A 759 -12.22 -33.03 19.07
C TYR A 759 -11.03 -33.91 18.64
N ALA A 760 -11.21 -35.23 18.70
CA ALA A 760 -10.17 -36.23 18.39
C ALA A 760 -10.04 -36.53 16.88
N GLY A 761 -11.13 -36.43 16.11
CA GLY A 761 -11.13 -36.67 14.67
C GLY A 761 -12.54 -36.68 14.07
N TRP A 762 -12.63 -36.74 12.73
CA TRP A 762 -13.91 -36.95 12.05
C TRP A 762 -14.17 -38.45 11.86
N THR A 763 -15.38 -38.90 12.13
CA THR A 763 -15.80 -40.29 11.85
C THR A 763 -16.27 -40.44 10.40
N GLU A 764 -16.36 -41.68 9.87
CA GLU A 764 -16.82 -41.95 8.50
C GLU A 764 -18.27 -41.53 8.16
N PRO A 765 -19.17 -41.20 9.11
CA PRO A 765 -20.40 -40.43 8.82
C PRO A 765 -20.25 -38.90 8.94
N GLY A 766 -19.04 -38.38 9.15
CA GLY A 766 -18.76 -36.94 9.23
C GLY A 766 -19.16 -36.30 10.57
N LEU A 767 -19.09 -37.04 11.67
CA LEU A 767 -19.33 -36.54 13.04
C LEU A 767 -18.01 -36.24 13.75
N LEU A 768 -18.04 -35.32 14.71
CA LEU A 768 -16.93 -35.04 15.61
C LEU A 768 -16.78 -36.17 16.63
N TRP A 769 -15.60 -36.79 16.67
CA TRP A 769 -15.26 -37.81 17.64
C TRP A 769 -14.77 -37.17 18.93
N HIS A 770 -15.45 -37.44 20.05
CA HIS A 770 -15.16 -36.89 21.39
C HIS A 770 -15.06 -35.35 21.45
N PRO A 771 -16.12 -34.59 21.09
CA PRO A 771 -16.08 -33.15 21.18
C PRO A 771 -16.12 -32.64 22.64
N VAL A 772 -15.22 -31.73 22.97
CA VAL A 772 -15.08 -31.03 24.24
C VAL A 772 -15.32 -29.54 24.00
N TRP A 773 -16.26 -28.95 24.74
CA TRP A 773 -16.58 -27.53 24.63
C TRP A 773 -15.42 -26.64 25.05
N ARG A 774 -15.14 -25.60 24.26
CA ARG A 774 -14.04 -24.66 24.48
C ARG A 774 -14.52 -23.24 24.77
N GLY A 775 -15.74 -22.90 24.37
CA GLY A 775 -16.35 -21.60 24.67
C GLY A 775 -17.12 -21.00 23.49
N TRP A 776 -17.82 -19.91 23.78
CA TRP A 776 -18.57 -19.12 22.79
C TRP A 776 -17.66 -18.23 21.93
N ARG A 777 -18.07 -17.97 20.69
CA ARG A 777 -17.39 -17.10 19.73
C ARG A 777 -18.30 -15.94 19.31
N PRO A 778 -18.50 -14.94 20.19
CA PRO A 778 -19.37 -13.79 19.90
C PRO A 778 -18.81 -12.88 18.79
N ASP A 779 -17.55 -13.10 18.38
CA ASP A 779 -16.88 -12.39 17.28
C ASP A 779 -17.20 -12.97 15.89
N LYS A 780 -18.06 -14.00 15.83
CA LYS A 780 -18.39 -14.80 14.64
C LYS A 780 -19.90 -14.94 14.46
N THR A 781 -20.33 -14.96 13.21
CA THR A 781 -21.69 -15.34 12.81
C THR A 781 -21.70 -16.75 12.23
N PRO A 782 -22.87 -17.42 12.13
CA PRO A 782 -22.97 -18.72 11.47
C PRO A 782 -22.39 -18.76 10.05
N ASP A 783 -22.48 -17.65 9.31
CA ASP A 783 -21.93 -17.51 7.94
C ASP A 783 -20.39 -17.53 7.91
N ASP A 784 -19.74 -17.25 9.05
CA ASP A 784 -18.28 -17.30 9.18
C ASP A 784 -17.76 -18.73 9.43
N VAL A 785 -18.64 -19.68 9.75
CA VAL A 785 -18.26 -21.04 10.14
C VAL A 785 -17.96 -21.88 8.91
N VAL A 786 -16.79 -22.54 8.89
CA VAL A 786 -16.37 -23.45 7.82
C VAL A 786 -15.90 -24.78 8.39
N VAL A 787 -15.99 -25.86 7.62
CA VAL A 787 -15.47 -27.17 8.04
C VAL A 787 -13.94 -27.14 7.99
N GLU A 788 -13.30 -27.24 9.16
CA GLU A 788 -11.84 -27.19 9.28
C GLU A 788 -11.23 -28.59 9.06
N GLY A 789 -10.27 -28.70 8.14
CA GLY A 789 -9.46 -29.91 7.96
C GLY A 789 -10.02 -30.99 7.02
N LYS A 790 -10.89 -30.64 6.07
CA LYS A 790 -11.30 -31.54 4.97
C LYS A 790 -10.46 -31.23 3.71
N THR A 791 -9.49 -32.08 3.39
CA THR A 791 -8.98 -32.30 2.03
C THR A 791 -9.64 -33.54 1.47
#